data_AF-A0A2T3ZF08-F1
#
_entry.id   AF-A0A2T3ZF08-F1
#
_cell.length_a   1.000
_cell.length_b   1.000
_cell.length_c   1.000
_cell.angle_alpha   90.00
_cell.angle_beta   90.00
_cell.angle_gamma   90.00
#
_symmetry.space_group_name_H-M   'P 1'
#
loop_
_entity.id
_entity.type
_entity.pdbx_description
1 polymer ?
#
loop_
_entity_poly.entity_id
_entity_poly.type
_entity_poly.pdbx_seq_one_letter_code
_entity_poly.pdbx_strand_id
1 'polypeptide(L)'
;MVPEQETGGSIERSRRQLSTSAPCPTNNEAEPIKESEVPAPSQEEAAQEITQSSQVSPRQCEAEPRASAPGSAPLTRNPSSDSAISVGGVSSSPTPEPSLPSSHHTQRLEPPVTKLTLSELDVAKIIHNPKLRHDINFDPELHFRPNIDGEKGRRKHEKANQFWRALKQELSEFIIDRPTFIYKHGEKDDWTLPVLLNAVKDIIQTLVPQRDRLFLDEGLDVKLLMRQFHKGVADLEKLAQWLSNVLKSHCAPMRDEWVDAMYNQLSNGNKNMDLDELVTGMRSLLNVLEAMKLDVANHQIRCLRPALIEDTIHFEQKFFLKRMESGKTDIRMSRQWYKEAEQAYADSRMHPSQSFGDMGVFFEGLSRLMLPSAWEERLPTTFTFDEERLMKLRADALDAINLEVCMRVYEDFERIGRRTPAAPSSDCSSQMDDILDRFDFNTPPSISRPSSVVHSAAGSASSSPRSSFVVPSYVAPKRDTQTKARELFQTLVALLQTSPPASQPSARWQMMAPSMALQIFRFVNLPSTTLPLLEAKLASALSDIDSPYYRDAEESFLNRLMVDLGARVREFKGLSGVALFSVATGVRVPSRRPATADRDTDGASREAFDDASVDDIATRLAHLGVLHWRVWSQLAYAEDVDQMTVDDDSMQI
;
A
#
# COMPACT_ATOMS: atom_id res chain seq x y z
N MET A 1 48.63 -31.83 27.24
CA MET A 1 47.93 -33.13 27.10
C MET A 1 46.43 -32.86 27.09
N VAL A 2 45.68 -33.69 26.39
CA VAL A 2 44.23 -33.67 26.10
C VAL A 2 43.49 -34.42 27.24
N PRO A 3 42.21 -34.15 27.66
CA PRO A 3 40.93 -34.09 26.90
C PRO A 3 40.22 -32.70 26.95
N GLU A 4 39.38 -32.26 26.00
CA GLU A 4 38.12 -32.79 25.39
C GLU A 4 36.86 -32.63 26.25
N GLN A 5 35.90 -31.82 25.76
CA GLN A 5 34.48 -32.17 25.74
C GLN A 5 33.71 -31.38 24.66
N GLU A 6 32.64 -31.96 24.12
CA GLU A 6 31.98 -31.51 22.89
C GLU A 6 30.58 -30.88 23.10
N THR A 7 30.14 -30.12 22.09
CA THR A 7 28.77 -29.90 21.57
C THR A 7 27.53 -29.97 22.49
N GLY A 8 26.65 -28.98 22.35
CA GLY A 8 25.21 -29.12 22.66
C GLY A 8 24.42 -27.81 22.57
N GLY A 9 23.77 -27.52 21.44
CA GLY A 9 23.09 -26.23 21.26
C GLY A 9 22.31 -26.03 19.96
N SER A 10 21.37 -26.93 19.63
CA SER A 10 20.54 -26.81 18.42
C SER A 10 19.39 -25.80 18.58
N ILE A 11 19.31 -24.81 17.67
CA ILE A 11 18.05 -24.17 17.29
C ILE A 11 18.04 -24.06 15.75
N GLU A 12 17.32 -24.97 15.09
CA GLU A 12 17.07 -24.89 13.65
C GLU A 12 15.68 -24.30 13.34
N ARG A 13 15.55 -23.76 12.13
CA ARG A 13 14.40 -23.08 11.54
C ARG A 13 13.10 -23.89 11.61
N SER A 14 11.97 -23.18 11.70
CA SER A 14 10.72 -23.65 11.09
C SER A 14 9.81 -22.49 10.65
N ARG A 15 9.95 -22.12 9.38
CA ARG A 15 8.93 -21.44 8.58
C ARG A 15 7.81 -22.44 8.30
N ARG A 16 6.55 -22.15 8.67
CA ARG A 16 5.39 -22.95 8.23
C ARG A 16 4.64 -22.25 7.11
N GLN A 17 4.10 -23.05 6.20
CA GLN A 17 3.42 -22.62 4.97
C GLN A 17 1.90 -22.66 5.14
N LEU A 18 1.20 -21.91 4.29
CA LEU A 18 -0.23 -22.08 4.02
C LEU A 18 -0.44 -23.29 3.12
N SER A 19 -1.43 -24.14 3.43
CA SER A 19 -1.97 -25.15 2.51
C SER A 19 -3.34 -25.64 2.97
N THR A 20 -4.39 -25.36 2.20
CA THR A 20 -5.58 -26.22 2.10
C THR A 20 -6.40 -25.86 0.86
N SER A 21 -6.33 -26.72 -0.15
CA SER A 21 -7.30 -26.83 -1.24
C SER A 21 -7.23 -28.27 -1.76
N ALA A 22 -8.39 -28.88 -1.99
CA ALA A 22 -8.53 -30.30 -2.35
C ALA A 22 -9.47 -30.46 -3.58
N PRO A 23 -9.30 -31.50 -4.41
CA PRO A 23 -9.76 -31.48 -5.79
C PRO A 23 -11.18 -32.04 -6.01
N CYS A 24 -11.81 -31.59 -7.10
CA CYS A 24 -12.98 -32.26 -7.68
C CYS A 24 -12.54 -33.43 -8.60
N PRO A 25 -13.31 -34.54 -8.66
CA PRO A 25 -13.11 -35.61 -9.64
C PRO A 25 -13.86 -35.33 -10.96
N THR A 26 -13.36 -35.86 -12.07
CA THR A 26 -13.99 -35.81 -13.39
C THR A 26 -13.97 -37.17 -14.08
N ASN A 27 -15.14 -37.63 -14.56
CA ASN A 27 -15.37 -38.32 -15.85
C ASN A 27 -16.62 -39.21 -15.80
N ASN A 28 -17.54 -39.02 -16.75
CA ASN A 28 -17.88 -40.02 -17.79
C ASN A 28 -18.90 -39.45 -18.80
N GLU A 29 -19.19 -40.22 -19.84
CA GLU A 29 -19.75 -39.75 -21.13
C GLU A 29 -21.29 -39.93 -21.24
N ALA A 30 -21.83 -39.72 -22.45
CA ALA A 30 -23.25 -39.67 -22.81
C ALA A 30 -23.97 -41.08 -22.81
N GLU A 31 -25.26 -41.28 -23.11
CA GLU A 31 -26.22 -40.52 -23.94
C GLU A 31 -27.72 -40.67 -23.44
N PRO A 32 -28.86 -40.77 -24.20
CA PRO A 32 -30.00 -39.85 -23.97
C PRO A 32 -31.43 -40.46 -23.77
N ILE A 33 -32.45 -39.56 -23.72
CA ILE A 33 -33.93 -39.75 -23.93
C ILE A 33 -34.78 -40.29 -22.74
N LYS A 34 -35.75 -39.49 -22.23
CA LYS A 34 -37.21 -39.58 -22.56
C LYS A 34 -38.11 -38.50 -21.90
N GLU A 35 -39.39 -38.42 -22.31
CA GLU A 35 -40.34 -37.33 -22.05
C GLU A 35 -41.45 -37.66 -21.01
N SER A 36 -42.00 -36.62 -20.35
CA SER A 36 -43.43 -36.37 -20.00
C SER A 36 -43.51 -34.97 -19.34
N GLU A 37 -44.34 -33.99 -19.75
CA GLU A 37 -45.82 -33.88 -19.62
C GLU A 37 -46.26 -33.79 -18.12
N VAL A 38 -47.15 -32.89 -17.63
CA VAL A 38 -48.33 -32.20 -18.24
C VAL A 38 -48.42 -30.69 -17.77
N PRO A 39 -49.56 -29.92 -17.66
CA PRO A 39 -49.65 -28.61 -18.34
C PRO A 39 -49.92 -27.37 -17.44
N ALA A 40 -50.08 -26.21 -18.09
CA ALA A 40 -50.67 -24.98 -17.51
C ALA A 40 -52.18 -24.83 -17.85
N PRO A 41 -52.93 -23.98 -17.12
CA PRO A 41 -54.12 -23.31 -17.63
C PRO A 41 -54.08 -21.77 -17.48
N SER A 42 -54.93 -21.07 -18.24
CA SER A 42 -55.04 -19.61 -18.28
C SER A 42 -56.50 -19.14 -18.18
N GLN A 43 -56.76 -18.05 -17.42
CA GLN A 43 -57.95 -17.16 -17.53
C GLN A 43 -59.33 -17.83 -17.23
N GLU A 44 -60.44 -17.15 -16.89
CA GLU A 44 -60.73 -15.71 -16.65
C GLU A 44 -61.94 -15.55 -15.68
N GLU A 45 -62.25 -14.29 -15.29
CA GLU A 45 -63.51 -13.80 -14.65
C GLU A 45 -63.90 -14.26 -13.20
N ALA A 46 -64.59 -13.46 -12.36
CA ALA A 46 -64.78 -12.01 -12.31
C ALA A 46 -65.33 -11.49 -10.93
N ALA A 47 -64.99 -10.23 -10.62
CA ALA A 47 -65.71 -9.24 -9.75
C ALA A 47 -65.76 -9.36 -8.19
N GLN A 48 -65.68 -8.17 -7.56
CA GLN A 48 -66.04 -7.78 -6.17
C GLN A 48 -65.22 -8.34 -4.98
N GLU A 49 -64.80 -7.57 -3.95
CA GLU A 49 -64.70 -6.11 -3.76
C GLU A 49 -63.75 -5.76 -2.57
N ILE A 50 -63.06 -4.60 -2.60
CA ILE A 50 -62.50 -3.82 -1.45
C ILE A 50 -61.47 -4.57 -0.53
N THR A 51 -60.19 -4.16 -0.37
CA THR A 51 -59.73 -2.87 0.18
C THR A 51 -58.26 -2.54 -0.19
N GLN A 52 -57.96 -1.23 -0.19
CA GLN A 52 -56.69 -0.52 -0.44
C GLN A 52 -55.36 -1.14 0.04
N SER A 53 -54.36 -1.10 -0.86
CA SER A 53 -53.01 -0.58 -0.55
C SER A 53 -52.44 0.07 -1.82
N SER A 54 -51.58 1.08 -1.71
CA SER A 54 -51.07 1.83 -2.88
C SER A 54 -49.64 2.34 -2.71
N GLN A 55 -48.97 2.49 -3.85
CA GLN A 55 -47.56 2.82 -4.01
C GLN A 55 -47.26 4.30 -3.67
N VAL A 56 -45.96 4.65 -3.52
CA VAL A 56 -45.26 5.58 -4.44
C VAL A 56 -43.75 5.68 -4.08
N SER A 57 -42.92 6.00 -5.07
CA SER A 57 -41.46 6.15 -4.98
C SER A 57 -41.01 7.38 -4.17
N PRO A 58 -39.78 7.39 -3.61
CA PRO A 58 -39.23 8.57 -2.95
C PRO A 58 -38.83 9.67 -3.96
N ARG A 59 -39.22 10.92 -3.66
CA ARG A 59 -38.67 12.16 -4.22
C ARG A 59 -38.21 13.08 -3.09
N GLN A 60 -37.44 14.11 -3.45
CA GLN A 60 -36.83 15.08 -2.54
C GLN A 60 -37.87 15.91 -1.75
N CYS A 61 -37.46 16.43 -0.58
CA CYS A 61 -38.08 17.54 0.14
C CYS A 61 -36.99 18.35 0.89
N GLU A 62 -37.30 19.60 1.23
CA GLU A 62 -36.33 20.62 1.66
C GLU A 62 -36.45 20.99 3.17
N ALA A 63 -35.80 22.08 3.59
CA ALA A 63 -35.67 22.60 4.97
C ALA A 63 -36.94 23.35 5.48
N GLU A 64 -37.04 23.92 6.70
CA GLU A 64 -36.10 24.08 7.83
C GLU A 64 -36.80 23.61 9.16
N PRO A 65 -36.91 24.29 10.35
CA PRO A 65 -36.34 25.54 10.89
C PRO A 65 -35.45 25.42 12.16
N ARG A 66 -34.67 26.48 12.40
CA ARG A 66 -33.82 26.80 13.58
C ARG A 66 -34.28 26.31 14.96
N ALA A 67 -33.32 25.81 15.72
CA ALA A 67 -33.25 25.93 17.18
C ALA A 67 -31.83 26.34 17.63
N SER A 68 -31.70 27.03 18.76
CA SER A 68 -30.50 27.80 19.14
C SER A 68 -29.32 26.96 19.66
N ALA A 69 -28.09 27.37 19.33
CA ALA A 69 -26.85 26.75 19.79
C ALA A 69 -26.27 27.41 21.07
N PRO A 70 -25.39 26.69 21.79
CA PRO A 70 -24.34 27.33 22.59
C PRO A 70 -22.91 26.81 22.28
N GLY A 71 -21.97 27.74 22.11
CA GLY A 71 -20.54 27.60 22.47
C GLY A 71 -19.73 26.44 21.88
N SER A 72 -19.23 26.58 20.65
CA SER A 72 -18.18 25.69 20.11
C SER A 72 -16.77 26.12 20.53
N ALA A 73 -16.06 25.30 21.31
CA ALA A 73 -14.64 25.49 21.63
C ALA A 73 -13.73 24.79 20.58
N PRO A 74 -12.63 25.40 20.12
CA PRO A 74 -11.79 24.83 19.06
C PRO A 74 -10.74 23.85 19.60
N LEU A 75 -10.60 22.68 18.97
CA LEU A 75 -9.48 21.76 19.18
C LEU A 75 -8.87 21.33 17.83
N THR A 76 -7.74 21.95 17.49
CA THR A 76 -6.83 21.51 16.43
C THR A 76 -5.42 21.51 17.00
N ARG A 77 -4.79 20.33 17.14
CA ARG A 77 -3.39 20.25 17.59
C ARG A 77 -2.66 19.00 17.07
N ASN A 78 -2.16 19.08 15.85
CA ASN A 78 -0.99 18.31 15.46
C ASN A 78 0.25 18.96 16.11
N PRO A 79 1.14 18.19 16.74
CA PRO A 79 2.52 18.60 16.98
C PRO A 79 3.43 17.97 15.93
N SER A 80 4.02 18.79 15.07
CA SER A 80 5.19 18.39 14.27
C SER A 80 6.47 18.43 15.13
N SER A 81 7.53 17.81 14.63
CA SER A 81 8.87 17.84 15.22
C SER A 81 9.42 19.27 15.37
N ASP A 82 10.27 19.49 16.36
CA ASP A 82 11.48 20.30 16.15
C ASP A 82 12.64 19.83 17.06
N SER A 83 13.85 20.32 16.78
CA SER A 83 15.12 19.76 17.22
C SER A 83 15.76 20.52 18.39
N ALA A 84 16.81 19.93 18.98
CA ALA A 84 17.50 20.50 20.13
C ALA A 84 18.40 21.71 19.77
N ILE A 85 18.36 22.75 20.60
CA ILE A 85 19.44 23.74 20.73
C ILE A 85 19.79 23.86 22.21
N SER A 86 21.07 23.66 22.54
CA SER A 86 21.59 23.77 23.90
C SER A 86 22.07 25.19 24.20
N VAL A 87 21.62 25.78 25.30
CA VAL A 87 22.25 26.95 25.93
C VAL A 87 22.38 26.70 27.42
N GLY A 88 23.59 26.87 27.97
CA GLY A 88 23.89 26.58 29.36
C GLY A 88 23.56 27.75 30.31
N GLY A 89 23.09 27.42 31.52
CA GLY A 89 22.93 28.37 32.61
C GLY A 89 23.18 27.67 33.95
N VAL A 90 24.14 28.15 34.74
CA VAL A 90 24.58 27.53 36.00
C VAL A 90 24.04 28.32 37.18
N SER A 91 23.26 27.69 38.07
CA SER A 91 23.19 28.12 39.47
C SER A 91 22.69 27.04 40.44
N SER A 92 23.40 26.92 41.57
CA SER A 92 22.92 26.59 42.93
C SER A 92 21.73 25.63 43.11
N SER A 93 22.03 24.41 43.61
CA SER A 93 21.11 23.65 44.44
C SER A 93 21.10 24.17 45.90
N PRO A 94 19.98 23.99 46.61
CA PRO A 94 20.06 23.43 47.96
C PRO A 94 19.12 22.25 48.20
N THR A 95 19.30 21.58 49.33
CA THR A 95 18.65 20.34 49.80
C THR A 95 17.11 20.37 49.83
N PRO A 96 16.44 19.24 49.49
CA PRO A 96 14.99 19.10 49.65
C PRO A 96 14.57 18.73 51.08
N GLU A 97 13.53 19.37 51.60
CA GLU A 97 12.75 18.87 52.74
C GLU A 97 11.73 17.79 52.30
N PRO A 98 11.33 16.84 53.18
CA PRO A 98 10.38 15.79 52.84
C PRO A 98 8.94 16.32 52.81
N SER A 99 8.52 16.92 51.70
CA SER A 99 7.12 17.25 51.46
C SER A 99 6.24 15.99 51.39
N LEU A 100 5.17 15.96 52.18
CA LEU A 100 4.20 14.86 52.26
C LEU A 100 3.60 14.53 50.88
N PRO A 101 3.29 13.25 50.59
CA PRO A 101 2.74 12.84 49.30
C PRO A 101 1.38 13.53 49.06
N SER A 102 1.30 14.29 47.97
CA SER A 102 0.07 14.96 47.56
C SER A 102 -1.00 13.94 47.17
N SER A 103 -2.24 14.29 47.50
CA SER A 103 -3.46 13.50 47.28
C SER A 103 -3.46 12.68 45.97
N HIS A 104 -3.80 11.39 46.07
CA HIS A 104 -3.92 10.51 44.92
C HIS A 104 -4.99 11.01 43.94
N HIS A 105 -4.57 11.71 42.89
CA HIS A 105 -5.32 11.76 41.64
C HIS A 105 -5.21 10.41 40.93
N THR A 106 -5.97 9.42 41.42
CA THR A 106 -6.24 8.18 40.70
C THR A 106 -6.87 8.53 39.36
N GLN A 107 -6.09 8.41 38.28
CA GLN A 107 -6.64 8.47 36.93
C GLN A 107 -7.67 7.36 36.79
N ARG A 108 -8.93 7.71 36.51
CA ARG A 108 -9.97 6.72 36.20
C ARG A 108 -9.50 5.86 35.03
N LEU A 109 -9.43 4.55 35.27
CA LEU A 109 -9.03 3.59 34.24
C LEU A 109 -10.23 3.32 33.34
N GLU A 110 -10.15 3.77 32.10
CA GLU A 110 -11.17 3.51 31.09
C GLU A 110 -10.92 2.18 30.36
N PRO A 111 -11.99 1.47 29.92
CA PRO A 111 -11.88 0.29 29.08
C PRO A 111 -11.12 0.61 27.78
N PRO A 112 -10.36 -0.35 27.21
CA PRO A 112 -9.53 -0.11 26.03
C PRO A 112 -10.30 0.11 24.72
N VAL A 113 -11.61 -0.17 24.73
CA VAL A 113 -12.55 0.04 23.65
C VAL A 113 -13.81 0.62 24.27
N THR A 114 -14.23 1.80 23.81
CA THR A 114 -15.48 2.46 24.23
C THR A 114 -16.22 3.00 23.01
N LYS A 115 -17.49 3.38 23.20
CA LYS A 115 -18.28 4.12 22.20
C LYS A 115 -17.59 5.41 21.75
N LEU A 116 -16.82 6.08 22.62
CA LEU A 116 -16.04 7.25 22.25
C LEU A 116 -14.88 6.87 21.31
N THR A 117 -14.06 5.88 21.65
CA THR A 117 -12.93 5.45 20.78
C THR A 117 -13.40 4.87 19.45
N LEU A 118 -14.59 4.27 19.41
CA LEU A 118 -15.20 3.72 18.19
C LEU A 118 -16.01 4.74 17.38
N SER A 119 -16.26 5.95 17.91
CA SER A 119 -17.11 6.95 17.24
C SER A 119 -16.49 7.56 15.98
N GLU A 120 -15.20 7.32 15.70
CA GLU A 120 -14.56 7.67 14.43
C GLU A 120 -15.03 6.76 13.28
N LEU A 121 -15.60 5.60 13.60
CA LEU A 121 -16.18 4.62 12.67
C LEU A 121 -17.68 4.84 12.41
N ASP A 122 -18.27 5.94 12.91
CA ASP A 122 -19.68 6.27 12.65
C ASP A 122 -19.86 6.94 11.27
N VAL A 123 -20.90 6.54 10.54
CA VAL A 123 -21.25 7.03 9.18
C VAL A 123 -21.09 8.55 9.04
N ALA A 124 -21.59 9.32 10.00
CA ALA A 124 -21.54 10.77 9.97
C ALA A 124 -20.09 11.31 9.98
N LYS A 125 -19.15 10.67 10.69
CA LYS A 125 -17.74 11.07 10.68
C LYS A 125 -17.01 10.55 9.46
N ILE A 126 -17.34 9.34 8.98
CA ILE A 126 -16.83 8.78 7.73
C ILE A 126 -17.13 9.73 6.56
N ILE A 127 -18.38 10.17 6.40
CA ILE A 127 -18.83 11.04 5.31
C ILE A 127 -18.23 12.45 5.36
N HIS A 128 -17.82 12.95 6.54
CA HIS A 128 -17.29 14.31 6.71
C HIS A 128 -15.76 14.36 6.92
N ASN A 129 -15.05 13.23 6.83
CA ASN A 129 -13.59 13.19 6.95
C ASN A 129 -12.93 13.50 5.59
N PRO A 130 -12.22 14.64 5.43
CA PRO A 130 -11.66 15.05 4.14
C PRO A 130 -10.54 14.13 3.67
N LYS A 131 -9.63 13.73 4.56
CA LYS A 131 -8.51 12.84 4.22
C LYS A 131 -8.99 11.44 3.84
N LEU A 132 -10.03 10.94 4.53
CA LEU A 132 -10.65 9.64 4.18
C LEU A 132 -11.33 9.67 2.81
N ARG A 133 -12.11 10.72 2.49
CA ARG A 133 -12.70 10.89 1.14
C ARG A 133 -11.63 10.91 0.07
N HIS A 134 -10.61 11.75 0.26
CA HIS A 134 -9.50 11.89 -0.64
C HIS A 134 -8.78 10.54 -0.87
N ASP A 135 -8.41 9.81 0.20
CA ASP A 135 -7.72 8.51 0.08
C ASP A 135 -8.58 7.38 -0.51
N ILE A 136 -9.92 7.45 -0.37
CA ILE A 136 -10.86 6.53 -1.03
C ILE A 136 -10.76 6.59 -2.56
N ASN A 137 -10.24 7.69 -3.14
CA ASN A 137 -10.02 7.82 -4.58
C ASN A 137 -8.74 7.12 -5.07
N PHE A 138 -7.89 6.61 -4.17
CA PHE A 138 -6.60 6.01 -4.54
C PHE A 138 -6.45 4.55 -4.12
N ASP A 139 -7.16 4.09 -3.09
CA ASP A 139 -6.98 2.76 -2.50
C ASP A 139 -8.25 1.88 -2.61
N PRO A 140 -8.29 0.92 -3.55
CA PRO A 140 -9.34 -0.09 -3.64
C PRO A 140 -9.47 -0.95 -2.39
N GLU A 141 -8.37 -1.22 -1.70
CA GLU A 141 -8.35 -2.03 -0.48
C GLU A 141 -8.64 -1.20 0.77
N LEU A 142 -8.98 0.10 0.68
CA LEU A 142 -9.20 0.93 1.88
C LEU A 142 -10.31 0.36 2.79
N HIS A 143 -9.90 -0.09 3.98
CA HIS A 143 -10.79 -0.49 5.08
C HIS A 143 -10.13 -0.21 6.44
N PHE A 144 -10.96 0.05 7.44
CA PHE A 144 -10.50 0.18 8.83
C PHE A 144 -9.98 -1.15 9.38
N ARG A 145 -8.86 -1.07 10.10
CA ARG A 145 -8.24 -2.16 10.86
C ARG A 145 -7.96 -1.69 12.30
N PRO A 146 -7.85 -2.59 13.29
CA PRO A 146 -7.39 -2.21 14.62
C PRO A 146 -5.96 -1.63 14.53
N ASN A 147 -5.75 -0.43 15.07
CA ASN A 147 -4.42 0.19 15.09
C ASN A 147 -3.57 -0.43 16.20
N ILE A 148 -2.73 -1.39 15.81
CA ILE A 148 -1.78 -2.12 16.68
C ILE A 148 -0.38 -1.50 16.56
N ASP A 149 -0.13 -0.68 15.54
CA ASP A 149 1.22 -0.37 15.07
C ASP A 149 1.93 0.75 15.83
N GLY A 150 3.26 0.60 15.86
CA GLY A 150 4.20 1.59 16.37
C GLY A 150 3.96 2.03 17.82
N GLU A 151 4.48 3.21 18.15
CA GLU A 151 4.48 3.74 19.51
C GLU A 151 3.07 4.08 20.02
N LYS A 152 2.12 4.39 19.13
CA LYS A 152 0.72 4.65 19.49
C LYS A 152 -0.02 3.35 19.85
N GLY A 153 0.08 2.31 19.03
CA GLY A 153 -0.50 1.00 19.33
C GLY A 153 0.07 0.38 20.61
N ARG A 154 1.40 0.45 20.78
CA ARG A 154 2.10 0.02 22.01
C ARG A 154 1.55 0.72 23.27
N ARG A 155 1.29 2.03 23.21
CA ARG A 155 0.68 2.80 24.32
C ARG A 155 -0.79 2.47 24.54
N LYS A 156 -1.60 2.19 23.49
CA LYS A 156 -2.98 1.68 23.64
C LYS A 156 -2.97 0.34 24.37
N HIS A 157 -2.07 -0.57 23.99
CA HIS A 157 -1.96 -1.91 24.56
C HIS A 157 -1.55 -1.91 26.04
N GLU A 158 -0.57 -1.08 26.44
CA GLU A 158 -0.17 -1.00 27.85
C GLU A 158 -1.27 -0.38 28.74
N LYS A 159 -1.98 0.67 28.27
CA LYS A 159 -3.16 1.19 28.96
C LYS A 159 -4.26 0.14 29.11
N ALA A 160 -4.52 -0.65 28.06
CA ALA A 160 -5.45 -1.77 28.12
C ALA A 160 -5.07 -2.76 29.23
N ASN A 161 -3.80 -3.17 29.29
CA ASN A 161 -3.32 -4.11 30.28
C ASN A 161 -3.36 -3.55 31.72
N GLN A 162 -3.25 -2.24 31.90
CA GLN A 162 -3.47 -1.59 33.21
C GLN A 162 -4.94 -1.70 33.65
N PHE A 163 -5.90 -1.42 32.75
CA PHE A 163 -7.33 -1.61 33.02
C PHE A 163 -7.65 -3.07 33.41
N TRP A 164 -7.19 -4.05 32.61
CA TRP A 164 -7.45 -5.47 32.89
C TRP A 164 -6.78 -5.97 34.19
N ARG A 165 -5.59 -5.45 34.54
CA ARG A 165 -4.94 -5.73 35.84
C ARG A 165 -5.76 -5.19 37.01
N ALA A 166 -6.27 -3.96 36.92
CA ALA A 166 -7.13 -3.38 37.94
C ALA A 166 -8.44 -4.17 38.10
N LEU A 167 -9.12 -4.51 37.01
CA LEU A 167 -10.34 -5.34 37.04
C LEU A 167 -10.12 -6.69 37.73
N LYS A 168 -9.02 -7.39 37.43
CA LYS A 168 -8.69 -8.64 38.13
C LYS A 168 -8.44 -8.41 39.62
N GLN A 169 -7.75 -7.33 39.99
CA GLN A 169 -7.47 -7.00 41.39
C GLN A 169 -8.75 -6.65 42.17
N GLU A 170 -9.62 -5.82 41.60
CA GLU A 170 -10.90 -5.40 42.21
C GLU A 170 -11.86 -6.61 42.36
N LEU A 171 -11.92 -7.50 41.36
CA LEU A 171 -12.68 -8.77 41.47
C LEU A 171 -12.10 -9.73 42.52
N SER A 172 -10.76 -9.84 42.59
CA SER A 172 -10.08 -10.66 43.60
C SER A 172 -10.33 -10.14 45.02
N GLU A 173 -10.29 -8.81 45.20
CA GLU A 173 -10.60 -8.18 46.48
C GLU A 173 -12.06 -8.37 46.88
N PHE A 174 -13.02 -8.29 45.95
CA PHE A 174 -14.43 -8.60 46.23
C PHE A 174 -14.65 -10.03 46.73
N ILE A 175 -13.89 -11.01 46.23
CA ILE A 175 -14.00 -12.42 46.61
C ILE A 175 -13.29 -12.71 47.94
N ILE A 176 -12.10 -12.14 48.17
CA ILE A 176 -11.24 -12.47 49.31
C ILE A 176 -11.49 -11.56 50.52
N ASP A 177 -11.66 -10.25 50.30
CA ASP A 177 -11.86 -9.23 51.36
C ASP A 177 -12.99 -8.27 50.97
N ARG A 178 -14.20 -8.83 50.90
CA ARG A 178 -15.43 -8.11 50.61
C ARG A 178 -15.67 -6.88 51.51
N PRO A 179 -15.32 -6.87 52.82
CA PRO A 179 -15.36 -5.65 53.64
C PRO A 179 -14.47 -4.52 53.11
N THR A 180 -13.19 -4.78 52.80
CA THR A 180 -12.28 -3.74 52.28
C THR A 180 -12.68 -3.31 50.86
N PHE A 181 -13.17 -4.23 50.03
CA PHE A 181 -13.79 -3.89 48.74
C PHE A 181 -14.96 -2.91 48.91
N ILE A 182 -15.90 -3.20 49.82
CA ILE A 182 -17.07 -2.34 50.06
C ILE A 182 -16.64 -0.98 50.64
N TYR A 183 -15.61 -0.92 51.48
CA TYR A 183 -15.06 0.35 51.97
C TYR A 183 -14.43 1.22 50.85
N LYS A 184 -13.77 0.60 49.85
CA LYS A 184 -13.16 1.30 48.72
C LYS A 184 -14.14 1.69 47.61
N HIS A 185 -15.09 0.80 47.29
CA HIS A 185 -15.89 0.85 46.06
C HIS A 185 -17.41 0.75 46.31
N GLY A 186 -17.86 0.43 47.53
CA GLY A 186 -19.27 0.13 47.81
C GLY A 186 -20.21 1.35 47.86
N GLU A 187 -19.70 2.57 47.99
CA GLU A 187 -20.52 3.79 47.90
C GLU A 187 -20.79 4.24 46.46
N LYS A 188 -19.98 3.80 45.49
CA LYS A 188 -19.96 4.33 44.12
C LYS A 188 -19.63 3.23 43.11
N ASP A 189 -20.56 2.98 42.18
CA ASP A 189 -20.37 2.08 41.02
C ASP A 189 -19.40 2.68 39.97
N ASP A 190 -18.23 3.19 40.37
CA ASP A 190 -17.21 3.79 39.49
C ASP A 190 -15.86 3.04 39.43
N TRP A 191 -15.84 1.80 39.96
CA TRP A 191 -14.78 0.80 39.73
C TRP A 191 -14.90 0.14 38.34
N THR A 192 -13.91 -0.67 37.94
CA THR A 192 -13.74 -1.05 36.52
C THR A 192 -14.88 -1.90 35.94
N LEU A 193 -15.54 -2.78 36.71
CA LEU A 193 -16.62 -3.63 36.20
C LEU A 193 -17.87 -2.86 35.74
N PRO A 194 -18.51 -1.98 36.55
CA PRO A 194 -19.62 -1.17 36.06
C PRO A 194 -19.22 -0.26 34.90
N VAL A 195 -17.98 0.27 34.86
CA VAL A 195 -17.51 1.07 33.73
C VAL A 195 -17.39 0.22 32.45
N LEU A 196 -16.88 -1.01 32.54
CA LEU A 196 -16.83 -1.98 31.44
C LEU A 196 -18.24 -2.32 30.93
N LEU A 197 -19.17 -2.65 31.83
CA LEU A 197 -20.54 -3.06 31.48
C LEU A 197 -21.31 -1.92 30.80
N ASN A 198 -21.13 -0.68 31.26
CA ASN A 198 -21.68 0.50 30.56
C ASN A 198 -21.03 0.67 29.18
N ALA A 199 -19.71 0.55 29.04
CA ALA A 199 -19.03 0.65 27.74
C ALA A 199 -19.50 -0.44 26.74
N VAL A 200 -19.68 -1.68 27.20
CA VAL A 200 -20.27 -2.79 26.43
C VAL A 200 -21.67 -2.41 25.94
N LYS A 201 -22.55 -1.97 26.84
CA LYS A 201 -23.93 -1.54 26.51
C LYS A 201 -23.92 -0.41 25.47
N ASP A 202 -23.12 0.61 25.71
CA ASP A 202 -22.97 1.78 24.85
C ASP A 202 -22.53 1.40 23.43
N ILE A 203 -21.59 0.46 23.28
CA ILE A 203 -21.15 0.00 21.96
C ILE A 203 -22.27 -0.78 21.26
N ILE A 204 -22.90 -1.75 21.95
CA ILE A 204 -23.99 -2.56 21.38
C ILE A 204 -25.16 -1.67 20.93
N GLN A 205 -25.51 -0.61 21.68
CA GLN A 205 -26.52 0.38 21.26
C GLN A 205 -26.21 1.06 19.90
N THR A 206 -24.94 1.12 19.49
CA THR A 206 -24.53 1.65 18.16
C THR A 206 -24.41 0.58 17.07
N LEU A 207 -24.50 -0.70 17.43
CA LEU A 207 -24.50 -1.83 16.50
C LEU A 207 -25.93 -2.29 16.17
N VAL A 208 -26.84 -2.26 17.15
CA VAL A 208 -28.21 -2.78 16.99
C VAL A 208 -29.19 -1.76 16.40
N PRO A 209 -30.18 -2.20 15.59
CA PRO A 209 -31.29 -1.37 15.15
C PRO A 209 -32.09 -0.74 16.30
N GLN A 210 -32.74 0.40 16.04
CA GLN A 210 -33.43 1.16 17.09
C GLN A 210 -34.55 0.38 17.81
N ARG A 211 -35.24 -0.55 17.12
CA ARG A 211 -36.23 -1.46 17.71
C ARG A 211 -35.64 -2.40 18.77
N ASP A 212 -34.39 -2.80 18.60
CA ASP A 212 -33.74 -3.84 19.40
C ASP A 212 -33.05 -3.23 20.66
N ARG A 213 -32.99 -1.89 20.74
CA ARG A 213 -32.41 -1.15 21.88
C ARG A 213 -33.19 -1.30 23.19
N LEU A 214 -34.52 -1.41 23.14
CA LEU A 214 -35.33 -1.59 24.37
C LEU A 214 -35.01 -2.93 25.04
N PHE A 215 -34.92 -4.00 24.24
CA PHE A 215 -34.53 -5.33 24.71
C PHE A 215 -33.09 -5.36 25.27
N LEU A 216 -32.16 -4.64 24.63
CA LEU A 216 -30.81 -4.41 25.15
C LEU A 216 -30.81 -3.61 26.46
N ASP A 217 -31.67 -2.60 26.58
CA ASP A 217 -31.74 -1.75 27.76
C ASP A 217 -32.29 -2.48 28.99
N GLU A 218 -33.27 -3.37 28.79
CA GLU A 218 -33.83 -4.29 29.79
C GLU A 218 -32.87 -5.43 30.16
N GLY A 219 -32.30 -6.12 29.16
CA GLY A 219 -31.42 -7.26 29.38
C GLY A 219 -30.05 -6.90 29.97
N LEU A 220 -29.62 -5.65 29.79
CA LEU A 220 -28.36 -5.11 30.34
C LEU A 220 -28.61 -3.85 31.18
N ASP A 221 -29.54 -3.86 32.15
CA ASP A 221 -29.54 -2.82 33.20
C ASP A 221 -28.34 -3.03 34.14
N VAL A 222 -27.25 -2.31 33.85
CA VAL A 222 -26.03 -2.30 34.68
C VAL A 222 -26.34 -1.92 36.13
N LYS A 223 -27.32 -1.06 36.41
CA LYS A 223 -27.68 -0.70 37.78
C LYS A 223 -28.36 -1.86 38.51
N LEU A 224 -29.21 -2.64 37.84
CA LEU A 224 -29.78 -3.87 38.42
C LEU A 224 -28.70 -4.94 38.62
N LEU A 225 -27.84 -5.13 37.62
CA LEU A 225 -26.74 -6.10 37.67
C LEU A 225 -25.76 -5.79 38.81
N MET A 226 -25.36 -4.53 39.02
CA MET A 226 -24.54 -4.14 40.17
C MET A 226 -25.25 -4.33 41.51
N ARG A 227 -26.57 -4.11 41.59
CA ARG A 227 -27.38 -4.39 42.80
C ARG A 227 -27.50 -5.89 43.09
N GLN A 228 -27.44 -6.75 42.07
CA GLN A 228 -27.37 -8.22 42.23
C GLN A 228 -25.96 -8.67 42.61
N PHE A 229 -24.92 -8.10 41.99
CA PHE A 229 -23.51 -8.39 42.25
C PHE A 229 -23.14 -8.08 43.70
N HIS A 230 -23.44 -6.87 44.19
CA HIS A 230 -23.19 -6.48 45.59
C HIS A 230 -23.91 -7.37 46.63
N LYS A 231 -25.01 -8.03 46.24
CA LYS A 231 -25.72 -9.01 47.08
C LYS A 231 -25.19 -10.44 46.95
N GLY A 232 -24.39 -10.75 45.92
CA GLY A 232 -23.92 -12.11 45.64
C GLY A 232 -24.98 -12.98 44.96
N VAL A 233 -25.88 -12.38 44.17
CA VAL A 233 -27.00 -13.06 43.47
C VAL A 233 -27.06 -12.73 41.97
N ALA A 234 -25.94 -12.28 41.39
CA ALA A 234 -25.83 -12.04 39.96
C ALA A 234 -25.60 -13.36 39.21
N ASP A 235 -26.41 -13.60 38.18
CA ASP A 235 -26.33 -14.80 37.33
C ASP A 235 -25.47 -14.49 36.09
N LEU A 236 -24.15 -14.69 36.23
CA LEU A 236 -23.16 -14.41 35.18
C LEU A 236 -23.29 -15.38 34.00
N GLU A 237 -23.72 -16.63 34.24
CA GLU A 237 -23.96 -17.65 33.21
C GLU A 237 -25.08 -17.19 32.28
N LYS A 238 -26.23 -16.81 32.84
CA LYS A 238 -27.38 -16.31 32.09
C LYS A 238 -27.07 -15.01 31.36
N LEU A 239 -26.28 -14.12 31.97
CA LEU A 239 -25.81 -12.90 31.31
C LEU A 239 -24.91 -13.22 30.10
N ALA A 240 -23.95 -14.13 30.26
CA ALA A 240 -23.06 -14.56 29.18
C ALA A 240 -23.84 -15.22 28.03
N GLN A 241 -24.80 -16.09 28.34
CA GLN A 241 -25.65 -16.73 27.33
C GLN A 241 -26.54 -15.72 26.59
N TRP A 242 -27.11 -14.74 27.30
CA TRP A 242 -27.90 -13.67 26.69
C TRP A 242 -27.04 -12.77 25.79
N LEU A 243 -25.85 -12.37 26.25
CA LEU A 243 -24.88 -11.62 25.44
C LEU A 243 -24.46 -12.42 24.19
N SER A 244 -24.17 -13.71 24.33
CA SER A 244 -23.84 -14.59 23.19
C SER A 244 -24.94 -14.58 22.13
N ASN A 245 -26.20 -14.75 22.55
CA ASN A 245 -27.36 -14.74 21.66
C ASN A 245 -27.54 -13.38 20.95
N VAL A 246 -27.41 -12.27 21.67
CA VAL A 246 -27.54 -10.90 21.12
C VAL A 246 -26.41 -10.57 20.14
N LEU A 247 -25.19 -11.03 20.40
CA LEU A 247 -24.07 -10.82 19.48
C LEU A 247 -24.25 -11.65 18.21
N LYS A 248 -24.62 -12.93 18.32
CA LYS A 248 -24.92 -13.81 17.18
C LYS A 248 -26.09 -13.33 16.32
N SER A 249 -27.11 -12.68 16.89
CA SER A 249 -28.20 -12.10 16.10
C SER A 249 -27.83 -10.82 15.33
N HIS A 250 -26.61 -10.28 15.52
CA HIS A 250 -26.18 -9.02 14.92
C HIS A 250 -24.76 -9.02 14.31
N CYS A 251 -23.95 -10.07 14.47
CA CYS A 251 -22.65 -10.21 13.83
C CYS A 251 -22.74 -10.93 12.48
N ALA A 252 -21.62 -10.97 11.74
CA ALA A 252 -21.48 -11.87 10.60
C ALA A 252 -21.22 -13.31 11.09
N PRO A 253 -21.79 -14.38 10.50
CA PRO A 253 -21.66 -15.76 11.01
C PRO A 253 -20.21 -16.27 11.18
N MET A 254 -19.26 -15.70 10.45
CA MET A 254 -17.81 -15.96 10.63
C MET A 254 -17.23 -15.47 11.97
N ARG A 255 -18.02 -14.75 12.78
CA ARG A 255 -17.66 -14.30 14.13
C ARG A 255 -18.22 -15.21 15.22
N ASP A 256 -19.14 -16.13 14.90
CA ASP A 256 -19.84 -16.95 15.90
C ASP A 256 -18.88 -17.76 16.77
N GLU A 257 -17.81 -18.31 16.20
CA GLU A 257 -16.74 -19.02 16.94
C GLU A 257 -16.05 -18.12 17.99
N TRP A 258 -15.92 -16.81 17.71
CA TRP A 258 -15.33 -15.84 18.64
C TRP A 258 -16.32 -15.48 19.75
N VAL A 259 -17.63 -15.45 19.43
CA VAL A 259 -18.70 -15.29 20.43
C VAL A 259 -18.79 -16.52 21.33
N ASP A 260 -18.67 -17.73 20.78
CA ASP A 260 -18.63 -18.97 21.56
C ASP A 260 -17.38 -19.08 22.44
N ALA A 261 -16.20 -18.68 21.93
CA ALA A 261 -14.98 -18.61 22.74
C ALA A 261 -15.14 -17.64 23.92
N MET A 262 -15.72 -16.45 23.67
CA MET A 262 -16.05 -15.45 24.70
C MET A 262 -17.06 -15.99 25.72
N TYR A 263 -18.13 -16.65 25.26
CA TYR A 263 -19.14 -17.27 26.11
C TYR A 263 -18.53 -18.35 27.01
N ASN A 264 -17.77 -19.28 26.42
CA ASN A 264 -17.12 -20.37 27.15
C ASN A 264 -16.18 -19.84 28.23
N GLN A 265 -15.36 -18.82 27.93
CA GLN A 265 -14.46 -18.20 28.90
C GLN A 265 -15.21 -17.56 30.10
N LEU A 266 -16.32 -16.85 29.84
CA LEU A 266 -17.16 -16.30 30.90
C LEU A 266 -17.84 -17.39 31.74
N SER A 267 -18.37 -18.43 31.08
CA SER A 267 -19.01 -19.60 31.71
C SER A 267 -18.03 -20.34 32.62
N ASN A 268 -16.86 -20.69 32.09
CA ASN A 268 -15.87 -21.51 32.78
C ASN A 268 -15.22 -20.74 33.92
N GLY A 269 -14.80 -19.49 33.69
CA GLY A 269 -14.23 -18.63 34.72
C GLY A 269 -15.18 -18.42 35.90
N ASN A 270 -16.49 -18.28 35.63
CA ASN A 270 -17.51 -18.21 36.67
C ASN A 270 -17.72 -19.56 37.40
N LYS A 271 -17.80 -20.69 36.68
CA LYS A 271 -18.04 -22.03 37.26
C LYS A 271 -16.85 -22.57 38.07
N ASN A 272 -15.64 -22.32 37.60
CA ASN A 272 -14.39 -22.79 38.19
C ASN A 272 -13.80 -21.80 39.22
N MET A 273 -14.38 -20.60 39.32
CA MET A 273 -13.83 -19.43 40.04
C MET A 273 -12.45 -18.98 39.50
N ASP A 274 -12.18 -19.22 38.21
CA ASP A 274 -10.96 -18.75 37.55
C ASP A 274 -11.13 -17.29 37.09
N LEU A 275 -10.49 -16.38 37.84
CA LEU A 275 -10.48 -14.94 37.55
C LEU A 275 -9.66 -14.58 36.31
N ASP A 276 -8.67 -15.38 35.90
CA ASP A 276 -7.93 -15.14 34.66
C ASP A 276 -8.78 -15.51 33.44
N GLU A 277 -9.48 -16.64 33.47
CA GLU A 277 -10.40 -17.03 32.39
C GLU A 277 -11.60 -16.07 32.31
N LEU A 278 -12.17 -15.67 33.45
CA LEU A 278 -13.28 -14.70 33.51
C LEU A 278 -12.89 -13.31 32.93
N VAL A 279 -11.74 -12.76 33.35
CA VAL A 279 -11.23 -11.49 32.80
C VAL A 279 -10.80 -11.63 31.34
N THR A 280 -10.36 -12.82 30.92
CA THR A 280 -10.10 -13.12 29.50
C THR A 280 -11.39 -13.11 28.68
N GLY A 281 -12.49 -13.70 29.17
CA GLY A 281 -13.81 -13.63 28.54
C GLY A 281 -14.31 -12.18 28.41
N MET A 282 -14.12 -11.36 29.46
CA MET A 282 -14.43 -9.92 29.42
C MET A 282 -13.58 -9.14 28.40
N ARG A 283 -12.31 -9.52 28.19
CA ARG A 283 -11.46 -8.98 27.11
C ARG A 283 -11.96 -9.43 25.73
N SER A 284 -12.30 -10.72 25.57
CA SER A 284 -12.84 -11.29 24.33
C SER A 284 -14.14 -10.61 23.91
N LEU A 285 -15.00 -10.23 24.86
CA LEU A 285 -16.21 -9.45 24.61
C LEU A 285 -15.91 -8.08 23.96
N LEU A 286 -14.94 -7.31 24.47
CA LEU A 286 -14.55 -6.06 23.82
C LEU A 286 -13.88 -6.28 22.45
N ASN A 287 -13.11 -7.35 22.28
CA ASN A 287 -12.51 -7.70 20.98
C ASN A 287 -13.58 -8.01 19.92
N VAL A 288 -14.63 -8.76 20.28
CA VAL A 288 -15.78 -9.04 19.41
C VAL A 288 -16.52 -7.76 19.06
N LEU A 289 -16.70 -6.84 20.01
CA LEU A 289 -17.38 -5.56 19.78
C LEU A 289 -16.58 -4.58 18.90
N GLU A 290 -15.25 -4.50 19.09
CA GLU A 290 -14.35 -3.74 18.20
C GLU A 290 -14.41 -4.32 16.77
N ALA A 291 -14.38 -5.65 16.63
CA ALA A 291 -14.50 -6.35 15.35
C ALA A 291 -15.86 -6.11 14.66
N MET A 292 -16.98 -6.26 15.37
CA MET A 292 -18.33 -6.00 14.81
C MET A 292 -18.49 -4.56 14.33
N LYS A 293 -17.95 -3.57 15.07
CA LYS A 293 -18.00 -2.16 14.64
C LYS A 293 -17.16 -1.91 13.39
N LEU A 294 -15.98 -2.51 13.31
CA LEU A 294 -15.13 -2.47 12.12
C LEU A 294 -15.81 -3.15 10.91
N ASP A 295 -16.43 -4.31 11.09
CA ASP A 295 -17.16 -5.02 10.03
C ASP A 295 -18.31 -4.15 9.47
N VAL A 296 -19.08 -3.50 10.33
CA VAL A 296 -20.13 -2.54 9.95
C VAL A 296 -19.57 -1.32 9.21
N ALA A 297 -18.52 -0.68 9.73
CA ALA A 297 -17.92 0.51 9.12
C ALA A 297 -17.25 0.19 7.76
N ASN A 298 -16.67 -1.00 7.62
CA ASN A 298 -16.05 -1.48 6.38
C ASN A 298 -17.09 -1.87 5.33
N HIS A 299 -18.25 -2.39 5.74
CA HIS A 299 -19.40 -2.52 4.85
C HIS A 299 -19.91 -1.14 4.38
N GLN A 300 -20.04 -0.18 5.30
CA GLN A 300 -20.47 1.19 4.99
C GLN A 300 -19.53 1.90 3.99
N ILE A 301 -18.20 1.80 4.16
CA ILE A 301 -17.24 2.35 3.18
C ILE A 301 -17.45 1.70 1.80
N ARG A 302 -17.59 0.38 1.70
CA ARG A 302 -17.78 -0.31 0.42
C ARG A 302 -19.06 0.14 -0.29
N CYS A 303 -20.17 0.30 0.43
CA CYS A 303 -21.44 0.74 -0.13
C CYS A 303 -21.46 2.24 -0.48
N LEU A 304 -20.80 3.09 0.31
CA LEU A 304 -20.78 4.54 0.08
C LEU A 304 -19.70 4.99 -0.91
N ARG A 305 -18.65 4.18 -1.15
CA ARG A 305 -17.49 4.55 -2.00
C ARG A 305 -17.88 5.19 -3.34
N PRO A 306 -18.80 4.64 -4.17
CA PRO A 306 -19.11 5.25 -5.47
C PRO A 306 -19.66 6.68 -5.34
N ALA A 307 -20.54 6.92 -4.36
CA ALA A 307 -21.10 8.24 -4.09
C ALA A 307 -20.07 9.20 -3.47
N LEU A 308 -19.20 8.71 -2.58
CA LEU A 308 -18.12 9.50 -1.99
C LEU A 308 -17.10 9.94 -3.03
N ILE A 309 -16.78 9.08 -4.02
CA ILE A 309 -15.84 9.38 -5.10
C ILE A 309 -16.38 10.49 -6.01
N GLU A 310 -17.60 10.37 -6.57
CA GLU A 310 -18.16 11.43 -7.43
C GLU A 310 -18.34 12.77 -6.69
N ASP A 311 -18.66 12.74 -5.39
CA ASP A 311 -18.77 13.94 -4.53
C ASP A 311 -17.42 14.44 -3.98
N THR A 312 -16.29 13.76 -4.23
CA THR A 312 -14.99 14.12 -3.63
C THR A 312 -14.53 15.52 -4.04
N ILE A 313 -14.58 15.83 -5.34
CA ILE A 313 -14.03 17.09 -5.86
C ILE A 313 -14.79 18.30 -5.27
N HIS A 314 -16.12 18.26 -5.28
CA HIS A 314 -16.95 19.33 -4.72
C HIS A 314 -16.77 19.47 -3.20
N PHE A 315 -16.68 18.34 -2.48
CA PHE A 315 -16.43 18.33 -1.05
C PHE A 315 -15.05 18.93 -0.70
N GLU A 316 -13.98 18.53 -1.40
CA GLU A 316 -12.63 19.03 -1.15
C GLU A 316 -12.50 20.51 -1.50
N GLN A 317 -13.04 20.97 -2.64
CA GLN A 317 -13.07 22.39 -2.99
C GLN A 317 -13.72 23.22 -1.88
N LYS A 318 -14.90 22.81 -1.41
CA LYS A 318 -15.66 23.47 -0.33
C LYS A 318 -14.94 23.42 1.02
N PHE A 319 -14.25 22.32 1.32
CA PHE A 319 -13.44 22.16 2.52
C PHE A 319 -12.22 23.09 2.50
N PHE A 320 -11.47 23.14 1.40
CA PHE A 320 -10.26 23.94 1.28
C PHE A 320 -10.58 25.44 1.20
N LEU A 321 -11.61 25.86 0.45
CA LEU A 321 -12.07 27.24 0.39
C LEU A 321 -12.39 27.79 1.79
N LYS A 322 -13.22 27.08 2.57
CA LYS A 322 -13.52 27.45 3.97
C LYS A 322 -12.30 27.42 4.90
N ARG A 323 -11.29 26.62 4.57
CA ARG A 323 -10.03 26.55 5.33
C ARG A 323 -9.07 27.71 4.97
N MET A 324 -9.12 28.21 3.74
CA MET A 324 -8.41 29.43 3.31
C MET A 324 -9.05 30.69 3.91
N GLU A 325 -10.38 30.83 3.82
CA GLU A 325 -11.15 31.91 4.48
C GLU A 325 -10.80 32.05 5.97
N SER A 326 -10.68 30.92 6.68
CA SER A 326 -10.35 30.89 8.11
C SER A 326 -8.86 30.95 8.44
N GLY A 327 -8.00 31.30 7.47
CA GLY A 327 -6.56 31.50 7.64
C GLY A 327 -5.76 30.24 8.00
N LYS A 328 -6.30 29.05 7.73
CA LYS A 328 -5.72 27.76 8.16
C LYS A 328 -4.98 27.01 7.05
N THR A 329 -5.02 27.50 5.82
CA THR A 329 -4.19 27.01 4.71
C THR A 329 -3.54 28.22 4.05
N ASP A 330 -2.20 28.24 3.99
CA ASP A 330 -1.47 29.16 3.12
C ASP A 330 -1.18 28.47 1.78
N ILE A 331 -1.61 29.11 0.69
CA ILE A 331 -1.38 28.66 -0.69
C ILE A 331 -0.28 29.47 -1.41
N ARG A 332 0.33 30.48 -0.77
CA ARG A 332 1.30 31.39 -1.40
C ARG A 332 2.52 30.65 -1.97
N MET A 333 3.05 29.67 -1.25
CA MET A 333 4.15 28.82 -1.75
C MET A 333 3.72 27.99 -2.97
N SER A 334 2.47 27.53 -3.00
CA SER A 334 1.93 26.73 -4.11
C SER A 334 1.64 27.57 -5.35
N ARG A 335 1.19 28.82 -5.17
CA ARG A 335 1.09 29.83 -6.25
C ARG A 335 2.47 30.21 -6.79
N GLN A 336 3.47 30.40 -5.92
CA GLN A 336 4.83 30.74 -6.32
C GLN A 336 5.46 29.62 -7.16
N TRP A 337 5.41 28.38 -6.67
CA TRP A 337 5.84 27.19 -7.40
C TRP A 337 5.19 27.07 -8.79
N TYR A 338 3.88 27.34 -8.90
CA TYR A 338 3.19 27.28 -10.19
C TYR A 338 3.68 28.35 -11.17
N LYS A 339 3.96 29.57 -10.69
CA LYS A 339 4.53 30.66 -11.52
C LYS A 339 5.99 30.41 -11.92
N GLU A 340 6.75 29.73 -11.09
CA GLU A 340 8.11 29.27 -11.43
C GLU A 340 8.06 28.15 -12.48
N ALA A 341 7.13 27.20 -12.34
CA ALA A 341 6.86 26.18 -13.35
C ALA A 341 6.37 26.78 -14.68
N GLU A 342 5.55 27.84 -14.66
CA GLU A 342 5.08 28.55 -15.84
C GLU A 342 6.21 29.25 -16.61
N GLN A 343 7.13 29.91 -15.91
CA GLN A 343 8.32 30.52 -16.51
C GLN A 343 9.24 29.45 -17.11
N ALA A 344 9.53 28.39 -16.36
CA ALA A 344 10.34 27.26 -16.85
C ALA A 344 9.67 26.51 -18.01
N TYR A 345 8.33 26.50 -18.08
CA TYR A 345 7.59 25.99 -19.24
C TYR A 345 7.79 26.91 -20.44
N ALA A 346 7.56 28.21 -20.30
CA ALA A 346 7.64 29.20 -21.38
C ALA A 346 9.03 29.30 -22.05
N ASP A 347 10.11 29.10 -21.28
CA ASP A 347 11.48 29.06 -21.82
C ASP A 347 11.79 27.76 -22.60
N SER A 348 11.05 26.67 -22.37
CA SER A 348 11.23 25.41 -23.09
C SER A 348 10.70 25.50 -24.53
N ARG A 349 11.52 25.10 -25.51
CA ARG A 349 11.13 25.09 -26.93
C ARG A 349 10.47 23.80 -27.40
N MET A 350 10.24 22.85 -26.50
CA MET A 350 9.68 21.52 -26.79
C MET A 350 8.54 21.19 -25.82
N HIS A 351 7.34 21.68 -26.10
CA HIS A 351 6.14 21.34 -25.31
C HIS A 351 5.46 20.08 -25.84
N PRO A 352 5.13 19.09 -24.97
CA PRO A 352 4.16 18.03 -25.28
C PRO A 352 2.69 18.52 -25.30
N SER A 353 2.45 19.77 -25.72
CA SER A 353 1.23 20.54 -25.44
C SER A 353 -0.07 19.92 -25.95
N GLN A 354 -0.02 19.09 -27.01
CA GLN A 354 -1.17 18.35 -27.54
C GLN A 354 -1.69 17.26 -26.59
N SER A 355 -0.87 16.75 -25.66
CA SER A 355 -1.27 15.71 -24.71
C SER A 355 -2.02 16.28 -23.50
N PHE A 356 -1.38 17.24 -22.83
CA PHE A 356 -1.82 17.74 -21.53
C PHE A 356 -2.95 18.77 -21.63
N GLY A 357 -2.94 19.64 -22.65
CA GLY A 357 -3.90 20.76 -22.74
C GLY A 357 -3.60 21.85 -21.72
N ASP A 358 -4.64 22.34 -21.03
CA ASP A 358 -4.57 23.34 -19.95
C ASP A 358 -3.63 22.92 -18.81
N MET A 359 -3.54 21.62 -18.53
CA MET A 359 -2.70 21.06 -17.47
C MET A 359 -1.20 21.01 -17.81
N GLY A 360 -0.76 21.60 -18.94
CA GLY A 360 0.61 21.48 -19.45
C GLY A 360 1.70 21.94 -18.48
N VAL A 361 1.57 23.16 -17.94
CA VAL A 361 2.49 23.73 -16.94
C VAL A 361 2.52 22.88 -15.67
N PHE A 362 1.33 22.46 -15.20
CA PHE A 362 1.20 21.67 -13.99
C PHE A 362 1.89 20.31 -14.09
N PHE A 363 1.71 19.56 -15.18
CA PHE A 363 2.36 18.25 -15.34
C PHE A 363 3.86 18.33 -15.62
N GLU A 364 4.36 19.40 -16.26
CA GLU A 364 5.79 19.66 -16.37
C GLU A 364 6.41 19.87 -14.97
N GLY A 365 5.87 20.81 -14.18
CA GLY A 365 6.36 21.09 -12.83
C GLY A 365 6.22 19.91 -11.87
N LEU A 366 5.10 19.19 -11.93
CA LEU A 366 4.85 17.99 -11.12
C LEU A 366 5.82 16.85 -11.48
N SER A 367 6.14 16.66 -12.76
CA SER A 367 7.10 15.63 -13.18
C SER A 367 8.53 15.97 -12.77
N ARG A 368 8.92 17.25 -12.85
CA ARG A 368 10.20 17.74 -12.32
C ARG A 368 10.31 17.54 -10.81
N LEU A 369 9.24 17.80 -10.04
CA LEU A 369 9.18 17.51 -8.61
C LEU A 369 9.43 16.04 -8.25
N MET A 370 9.23 15.08 -9.17
CA MET A 370 9.49 13.65 -8.91
C MET A 370 10.96 13.25 -9.08
N LEU A 371 11.80 14.12 -9.64
CA LEU A 371 13.19 13.81 -9.98
C LEU A 371 14.13 13.91 -8.76
N PRO A 372 15.23 13.13 -8.72
CA PRO A 372 16.27 13.24 -7.70
C PRO A 372 16.88 14.64 -7.55
N SER A 373 17.01 15.39 -8.65
CA SER A 373 17.42 16.81 -8.62
C SER A 373 16.54 17.70 -7.74
N ALA A 374 15.22 17.47 -7.74
CA ALA A 374 14.25 18.23 -6.97
C ALA A 374 14.02 17.67 -5.55
N TRP A 375 14.88 16.77 -5.04
CA TRP A 375 14.63 16.09 -3.77
C TRP A 375 14.63 17.05 -2.55
N GLU A 376 15.46 18.10 -2.58
CA GLU A 376 15.46 19.15 -1.56
C GLU A 376 14.27 20.12 -1.68
N GLU A 377 13.61 20.17 -2.85
CA GLU A 377 12.39 20.95 -3.03
C GLU A 377 11.25 20.35 -2.21
N ARG A 378 10.65 21.20 -1.38
CA ARG A 378 9.48 20.86 -0.56
C ARG A 378 8.24 20.82 -1.44
N LEU A 379 7.43 19.77 -1.28
CA LEU A 379 6.16 19.65 -1.98
C LEU A 379 5.24 20.86 -1.64
N PRO A 380 4.60 21.49 -2.64
CA PRO A 380 3.64 22.57 -2.43
C PRO A 380 2.53 22.22 -1.44
N THR A 381 2.10 23.19 -0.63
CA THR A 381 1.10 23.01 0.45
C THR A 381 -0.23 22.44 -0.03
N THR A 382 -0.59 22.60 -1.30
CA THR A 382 -1.77 21.99 -1.93
C THR A 382 -1.73 20.46 -1.89
N PHE A 383 -0.55 19.83 -1.91
CA PHE A 383 -0.37 18.37 -1.86
C PHE A 383 -0.39 17.78 -0.44
N THR A 384 -0.90 18.49 0.57
CA THR A 384 -0.94 18.03 1.99
C THR A 384 -1.61 16.66 2.18
N PHE A 385 -2.55 16.26 1.32
CA PHE A 385 -3.15 14.92 1.38
C PHE A 385 -2.42 13.85 0.56
N ASP A 386 -1.55 14.26 -0.37
CA ASP A 386 -0.84 13.41 -1.33
C ASP A 386 0.65 13.19 -1.02
N GLU A 387 1.21 13.88 -0.02
CA GLU A 387 2.63 13.81 0.39
C GLU A 387 3.18 12.38 0.42
N GLU A 388 2.49 11.43 1.05
CA GLU A 388 2.93 10.03 1.12
C GLU A 388 2.97 9.32 -0.25
N ARG A 389 2.02 9.63 -1.15
CA ARG A 389 1.98 9.08 -2.52
C ARG A 389 3.10 9.69 -3.39
N LEU A 390 3.32 10.99 -3.27
CA LEU A 390 4.38 11.70 -3.99
C LEU A 390 5.77 11.29 -3.52
N MET A 391 5.97 11.05 -2.21
CA MET A 391 7.24 10.53 -1.69
C MET A 391 7.51 9.08 -2.10
N LYS A 392 6.46 8.27 -2.31
CA LYS A 392 6.58 6.94 -2.95
C LYS A 392 6.96 7.05 -4.43
N LEU A 393 6.30 7.94 -5.19
CA LEU A 393 6.62 8.18 -6.60
C LEU A 393 8.04 8.74 -6.80
N ARG A 394 8.52 9.64 -5.93
CA ARG A 394 9.92 10.07 -5.85
C ARG A 394 10.89 8.90 -5.64
N ALA A 395 10.57 7.97 -4.74
CA ALA A 395 11.40 6.79 -4.48
C ALA A 395 11.41 5.81 -5.67
N ASP A 396 10.27 5.58 -6.31
CA ASP A 396 10.16 4.72 -7.50
C ASP A 396 10.92 5.32 -8.71
N ALA A 397 10.85 6.63 -8.89
CA ALA A 397 11.61 7.36 -9.92
C ALA A 397 13.12 7.27 -9.68
N LEU A 398 13.57 7.45 -8.44
CA LEU A 398 14.97 7.24 -8.05
C LEU A 398 15.43 5.80 -8.32
N ASP A 399 14.62 4.80 -7.97
CA ASP A 399 14.91 3.39 -8.23
C ASP A 399 15.03 3.10 -9.74
N ALA A 400 14.17 3.69 -10.58
CA ALA A 400 14.23 3.58 -12.03
C ALA A 400 15.48 4.28 -12.65
N ILE A 401 15.77 5.52 -12.25
CA ILE A 401 16.93 6.27 -12.75
C ILE A 401 18.24 5.57 -12.35
N ASN A 402 18.32 5.04 -11.12
CA ASN A 402 19.51 4.33 -10.66
C ASN A 402 19.71 2.98 -11.37
N LEU A 403 18.63 2.29 -11.79
CA LEU A 403 18.72 1.12 -12.68
C LEU A 403 19.21 1.49 -14.09
N GLU A 404 18.74 2.59 -14.67
CA GLU A 404 19.24 3.15 -15.94
C GLU A 404 20.74 3.49 -15.84
N VAL A 405 21.18 4.13 -14.73
CA VAL A 405 22.61 4.37 -14.44
C VAL A 405 23.40 3.06 -14.36
N CYS A 406 22.90 2.03 -13.68
CA CYS A 406 23.52 0.69 -13.66
C CYS A 406 23.68 0.10 -15.08
N MET A 407 22.66 0.22 -15.93
CA MET A 407 22.71 -0.29 -17.31
C MET A 407 23.65 0.51 -18.22
N ARG A 408 23.74 1.83 -18.03
CA ARG A 408 24.73 2.69 -18.72
C ARG A 408 26.17 2.33 -18.33
N VAL A 409 26.41 2.05 -17.05
CA VAL A 409 27.71 1.58 -16.56
C VAL A 409 28.06 0.21 -17.15
N TYR A 410 27.10 -0.72 -17.23
CA TYR A 410 27.26 -2.00 -17.93
C TYR A 410 27.67 -1.80 -19.40
N GLU A 411 26.94 -0.98 -20.16
CA GLU A 411 27.23 -0.74 -21.59
C GLU A 411 28.60 -0.09 -21.81
N ASP A 412 29.04 0.81 -20.93
CA ASP A 412 30.39 1.38 -20.98
C ASP A 412 31.48 0.31 -20.78
N PHE A 413 31.32 -0.57 -19.79
CA PHE A 413 32.29 -1.65 -19.53
C PHE A 413 32.25 -2.75 -20.60
N GLU A 414 31.08 -3.08 -21.15
CA GLU A 414 30.97 -3.99 -22.30
C GLU A 414 31.67 -3.40 -23.54
N ARG A 415 31.54 -2.09 -23.78
CA ARG A 415 32.25 -1.37 -24.84
C ARG A 415 33.77 -1.31 -24.64
N ILE A 416 34.25 -1.35 -23.40
CA ILE A 416 35.67 -1.53 -23.06
C ILE A 416 36.10 -2.97 -23.35
N GLY A 417 35.34 -3.98 -22.91
CA GLY A 417 35.62 -5.39 -23.19
C GLY A 417 35.72 -5.71 -24.69
N ARG A 418 34.83 -5.14 -25.51
CA ARG A 418 34.88 -5.26 -26.98
C ARG A 418 36.07 -4.55 -27.65
N ARG A 419 36.74 -3.63 -26.96
CA ARG A 419 37.90 -2.86 -27.49
C ARG A 419 39.25 -3.46 -27.08
N THR A 420 39.29 -4.25 -26.01
CA THR A 420 40.47 -5.01 -25.62
C THR A 420 40.53 -6.31 -26.44
N PRO A 421 41.49 -6.48 -27.38
CA PRO A 421 41.66 -7.76 -28.04
C PRO A 421 42.02 -8.81 -26.98
N ALA A 422 41.33 -9.96 -26.99
CA ALA A 422 41.59 -11.03 -26.05
C ALA A 422 43.03 -11.52 -26.22
N ALA A 423 43.88 -11.27 -25.21
CA ALA A 423 45.12 -12.01 -25.08
C ALA A 423 44.78 -13.51 -24.97
N PRO A 424 45.53 -14.42 -25.60
CA PRO A 424 45.25 -15.85 -25.53
C PRO A 424 45.47 -16.34 -24.09
N SER A 425 44.39 -16.44 -23.33
CA SER A 425 44.37 -16.94 -21.96
C SER A 425 44.65 -18.44 -21.97
N SER A 426 45.94 -18.78 -21.86
CA SER A 426 46.38 -20.11 -21.49
C SER A 426 45.90 -20.44 -20.08
N ASP A 427 44.79 -21.17 -19.96
CA ASP A 427 44.55 -22.01 -18.79
C ASP A 427 43.75 -23.26 -19.16
N CYS A 428 44.08 -24.38 -18.50
CA CYS A 428 43.65 -25.72 -18.90
C CYS A 428 42.46 -26.21 -18.06
N SER A 429 41.37 -26.70 -18.68
CA SER A 429 40.42 -27.63 -18.01
C SER A 429 39.34 -28.27 -18.91
N SER A 430 39.71 -28.91 -20.02
CA SER A 430 38.85 -29.93 -20.67
C SER A 430 39.62 -30.80 -21.67
N GLN A 431 40.34 -31.83 -21.19
CA GLN A 431 40.94 -32.85 -22.07
C GLN A 431 40.34 -34.24 -21.78
N MET A 432 39.29 -34.57 -22.53
CA MET A 432 38.94 -35.92 -22.95
C MET A 432 38.17 -35.80 -24.28
N ASP A 433 38.33 -36.80 -25.14
CA ASP A 433 37.79 -36.90 -26.51
C ASP A 433 38.14 -35.68 -27.39
N ASP A 434 39.28 -35.65 -28.07
CA ASP A 434 39.46 -36.48 -29.28
C ASP A 434 40.93 -36.85 -29.56
N ILE A 435 41.17 -38.08 -30.05
CA ILE A 435 42.46 -38.53 -30.60
C ILE A 435 42.20 -39.18 -31.96
N LEU A 436 42.16 -38.39 -33.04
CA LEU A 436 42.36 -38.86 -34.43
C LEU A 436 42.37 -37.70 -35.47
N ASP A 437 43.37 -36.81 -35.42
CA ASP A 437 44.08 -36.43 -36.66
C ASP A 437 45.37 -35.62 -36.41
N ARG A 438 46.50 -36.16 -36.84
CA ARG A 438 47.77 -35.41 -36.98
C ARG A 438 48.72 -36.10 -37.96
N PHE A 439 48.63 -35.71 -39.23
CA PHE A 439 49.67 -36.00 -40.21
C PHE A 439 50.04 -34.73 -40.98
N ASP A 440 51.32 -34.35 -40.94
CA ASP A 440 51.81 -33.04 -41.39
C ASP A 440 52.58 -33.17 -42.72
N PHE A 441 52.33 -32.25 -43.64
CA PHE A 441 52.68 -32.36 -45.07
C PHE A 441 54.00 -31.66 -45.41
N ASN A 442 55.10 -32.01 -44.71
CA ASN A 442 56.41 -31.38 -44.92
C ASN A 442 57.62 -32.33 -45.00
N THR A 443 57.40 -33.65 -45.15
CA THR A 443 58.49 -34.64 -45.30
C THR A 443 58.40 -35.35 -46.67
N PRO A 444 59.40 -35.20 -47.57
CA PRO A 444 59.31 -35.72 -48.94
C PRO A 444 59.67 -37.22 -49.03
N PRO A 445 58.81 -38.07 -49.64
CA PRO A 445 59.14 -39.46 -49.91
C PRO A 445 59.87 -39.62 -51.27
N SER A 446 60.99 -40.33 -51.26
CA SER A 446 61.74 -40.71 -52.47
C SER A 446 61.24 -42.05 -53.05
N ILE A 447 61.47 -42.24 -54.36
CA ILE A 447 61.55 -43.55 -55.07
C ILE A 447 60.22 -44.26 -55.42
N SER A 448 59.90 -44.15 -56.72
CA SER A 448 59.43 -45.22 -57.63
C SER A 448 58.01 -45.85 -57.56
N ARG A 449 57.24 -45.48 -58.60
CA ARG A 449 56.31 -46.31 -59.42
C ARG A 449 56.83 -47.74 -59.71
N PRO A 450 56.00 -48.76 -60.10
CA PRO A 450 54.92 -48.61 -61.11
C PRO A 450 53.62 -49.46 -61.05
N SER A 451 52.62 -48.98 -61.80
CA SER A 451 51.59 -49.68 -62.62
C SER A 451 50.97 -51.02 -62.15
N SER A 452 49.64 -51.16 -62.06
CA SER A 452 48.84 -51.44 -63.27
C SER A 452 47.29 -51.24 -63.18
N VAL A 453 46.76 -50.84 -64.34
CA VAL A 453 45.42 -50.98 -64.97
C VAL A 453 44.42 -52.03 -64.40
N VAL A 454 43.11 -51.70 -64.32
CA VAL A 454 41.96 -52.45 -64.95
C VAL A 454 40.55 -51.85 -64.67
N HIS A 455 39.89 -51.39 -65.75
CA HIS A 455 38.43 -51.39 -66.08
C HIS A 455 37.36 -50.66 -65.22
N SER A 456 36.14 -50.54 -65.78
CA SER A 456 35.13 -49.52 -65.46
C SER A 456 33.71 -50.07 -65.28
N ALA A 457 32.92 -49.44 -64.38
CA ALA A 457 31.45 -49.32 -64.42
C ALA A 457 31.09 -48.06 -63.60
N ALA A 458 30.50 -46.99 -64.13
CA ALA A 458 29.17 -46.82 -64.72
C ALA A 458 28.04 -46.63 -63.68
N GLY A 459 27.63 -45.37 -63.45
CA GLY A 459 26.45 -45.02 -62.63
C GLY A 459 26.41 -43.55 -62.17
N SER A 460 25.42 -42.79 -62.65
CA SER A 460 24.85 -41.51 -62.13
C SER A 460 25.78 -40.39 -61.61
N ALA A 461 25.89 -39.20 -62.20
CA ALA A 461 24.86 -38.17 -62.51
C ALA A 461 24.53 -37.19 -61.35
N SER A 462 25.26 -36.07 -61.29
CA SER A 462 24.76 -34.74 -60.91
C SER A 462 25.68 -33.66 -61.50
N SER A 463 25.20 -32.42 -61.63
CA SER A 463 25.90 -31.35 -62.36
C SER A 463 26.43 -30.25 -61.43
N SER A 464 27.70 -29.90 -61.57
CA SER A 464 28.23 -28.62 -61.04
C SER A 464 27.72 -27.45 -61.87
N PRO A 465 27.48 -26.29 -61.23
CA PRO A 465 28.25 -25.12 -61.65
C PRO A 465 28.79 -24.27 -60.49
N ARG A 466 30.04 -23.81 -60.67
CA ARG A 466 30.71 -22.66 -60.03
C ARG A 466 30.00 -22.00 -58.83
N SER A 467 30.54 -22.23 -57.62
CA SER A 467 30.53 -21.20 -56.58
C SER A 467 31.56 -20.11 -56.92
N SER A 468 31.10 -18.86 -57.02
CA SER A 468 31.98 -17.69 -57.04
C SER A 468 32.14 -17.16 -55.62
N PHE A 469 33.37 -17.17 -55.11
CA PHE A 469 33.68 -16.67 -53.76
C PHE A 469 33.32 -15.18 -53.62
N VAL A 470 32.29 -14.89 -52.84
CA VAL A 470 32.02 -13.57 -52.26
C VAL A 470 32.08 -13.77 -50.75
N VAL A 471 33.01 -13.09 -50.07
CA VAL A 471 33.20 -13.21 -48.63
C VAL A 471 32.13 -12.37 -47.91
N PRO A 472 31.24 -12.96 -47.10
CA PRO A 472 30.34 -12.18 -46.26
C PRO A 472 31.15 -11.48 -45.16
N SER A 473 30.91 -10.19 -44.94
CA SER A 473 31.47 -9.50 -43.77
C SER A 473 30.88 -10.11 -42.49
N TYR A 474 31.73 -10.50 -41.54
CA TYR A 474 31.31 -11.16 -40.31
C TYR A 474 30.57 -10.17 -39.40
N VAL A 475 29.24 -10.29 -39.35
CA VAL A 475 28.39 -9.57 -38.40
C VAL A 475 28.16 -10.47 -37.18
N ALA A 476 28.77 -10.13 -36.05
CA ALA A 476 28.57 -10.86 -34.79
C ALA A 476 27.08 -10.85 -34.36
N PRO A 477 26.58 -11.93 -33.73
CA PRO A 477 25.16 -12.07 -33.41
C PRO A 477 24.71 -11.06 -32.35
N LYS A 478 23.92 -10.06 -32.76
CA LYS A 478 23.39 -9.02 -31.85
C LYS A 478 22.44 -9.55 -30.77
N ARG A 479 21.82 -10.72 -31.00
CA ARG A 479 20.80 -11.31 -30.12
C ARG A 479 21.39 -11.71 -28.76
N ASP A 480 22.55 -12.37 -28.76
CA ASP A 480 23.24 -12.86 -27.56
C ASP A 480 23.64 -11.76 -26.56
N THR A 481 23.78 -10.53 -27.03
CA THR A 481 24.13 -9.36 -26.19
C THR A 481 22.89 -8.65 -25.67
N GLN A 482 21.77 -8.72 -26.40
CA GLN A 482 20.49 -8.18 -25.97
C GLN A 482 19.82 -9.08 -24.91
N THR A 483 19.95 -10.41 -25.00
CA THR A 483 19.49 -11.35 -23.96
C THR A 483 20.24 -11.14 -22.66
N LYS A 484 21.58 -11.10 -22.70
CA LYS A 484 22.43 -10.82 -21.52
C LYS A 484 22.08 -9.49 -20.83
N ALA A 485 21.80 -8.43 -21.60
CA ALA A 485 21.36 -7.16 -21.03
C ALA A 485 19.98 -7.24 -20.34
N ARG A 486 19.05 -8.07 -20.85
CA ARG A 486 17.75 -8.31 -20.22
C ARG A 486 17.87 -9.17 -18.96
N GLU A 487 18.68 -10.22 -19.00
CA GLU A 487 19.00 -11.07 -17.85
C GLU A 487 19.66 -10.28 -16.73
N LEU A 488 20.67 -9.46 -17.04
CA LEU A 488 21.29 -8.54 -16.09
C LEU A 488 20.25 -7.62 -15.44
N PHE A 489 19.44 -6.91 -16.24
CA PHE A 489 18.40 -6.02 -15.73
C PHE A 489 17.44 -6.75 -14.76
N GLN A 490 16.99 -7.96 -15.10
CA GLN A 490 16.17 -8.79 -14.20
C GLN A 490 16.90 -9.14 -12.89
N THR A 491 18.20 -9.45 -12.92
CA THR A 491 18.98 -9.69 -11.68
C THR A 491 19.19 -8.43 -10.84
N LEU A 492 19.31 -7.25 -11.45
CA LEU A 492 19.43 -5.98 -10.73
C LEU A 492 18.10 -5.60 -10.06
N VAL A 493 16.97 -5.76 -10.77
CA VAL A 493 15.62 -5.59 -10.21
C VAL A 493 15.34 -6.59 -9.07
N ALA A 494 15.73 -7.86 -9.24
CA ALA A 494 15.60 -8.85 -8.17
C ALA A 494 16.44 -8.48 -6.94
N LEU A 495 17.68 -8.00 -7.12
CA LEU A 495 18.51 -7.50 -6.02
C LEU A 495 17.81 -6.33 -5.29
N LEU A 496 17.28 -5.37 -6.06
CA LEU A 496 16.56 -4.19 -5.57
C LEU A 496 15.33 -4.54 -4.72
N GLN A 497 14.60 -5.60 -5.10
CA GLN A 497 13.45 -6.15 -4.37
C GLN A 497 13.84 -6.96 -3.12
N THR A 498 15.03 -7.57 -3.08
CA THR A 498 15.52 -8.29 -1.88
C THR A 498 16.12 -7.38 -0.81
N SER A 499 16.35 -6.10 -1.11
CA SER A 499 16.96 -5.14 -0.20
C SER A 499 15.97 -4.61 0.85
N PRO A 500 16.34 -4.53 2.14
CA PRO A 500 15.43 -4.01 3.17
C PRO A 500 15.12 -2.52 2.93
N PRO A 501 13.89 -2.06 3.25
CA PRO A 501 13.53 -0.65 3.14
C PRO A 501 14.31 0.17 4.17
N ALA A 502 15.27 0.98 3.70
CA ALA A 502 15.96 1.97 4.51
C ALA A 502 15.08 3.21 4.74
N SER A 503 15.39 3.98 5.79
CA SER A 503 14.72 5.26 6.08
C SER A 503 15.01 6.37 5.05
N GLN A 504 16.04 6.20 4.22
CA GLN A 504 16.39 7.11 3.12
C GLN A 504 16.69 6.29 1.85
N PRO A 505 16.00 6.53 0.71
CA PRO A 505 16.24 5.80 -0.53
C PRO A 505 17.67 5.90 -1.09
N SER A 506 18.32 7.06 -0.95
CA SER A 506 19.73 7.27 -1.33
C SER A 506 20.69 6.36 -0.54
N ALA A 507 20.50 6.25 0.78
CA ALA A 507 21.30 5.38 1.63
C ALA A 507 21.12 3.88 1.28
N ARG A 508 19.90 3.46 0.86
CA ARG A 508 19.66 2.11 0.31
C ARG A 508 20.53 1.86 -0.92
N TRP A 509 20.56 2.78 -1.88
CA TRP A 509 21.40 2.64 -3.07
C TRP A 509 22.91 2.63 -2.77
N GLN A 510 23.39 3.47 -1.85
CA GLN A 510 24.79 3.44 -1.41
C GLN A 510 25.22 2.10 -0.81
N MET A 511 24.38 1.49 0.04
CA MET A 511 24.64 0.14 0.59
C MET A 511 24.59 -0.95 -0.48
N MET A 512 23.81 -0.75 -1.55
CA MET A 512 23.64 -1.73 -2.63
C MET A 512 24.68 -1.63 -3.74
N ALA A 513 25.36 -0.49 -3.90
CA ALA A 513 26.27 -0.23 -5.02
C ALA A 513 27.36 -1.33 -5.22
N PRO A 514 28.04 -1.87 -4.19
CA PRO A 514 28.99 -2.97 -4.38
C PRO A 514 28.33 -4.25 -4.91
N SER A 515 27.14 -4.57 -4.41
CA SER A 515 26.37 -5.73 -4.86
C SER A 515 25.85 -5.56 -6.30
N MET A 516 25.42 -4.36 -6.69
CA MET A 516 25.08 -4.03 -8.09
C MET A 516 26.30 -4.15 -9.00
N ALA A 517 27.46 -3.61 -8.59
CA ALA A 517 28.72 -3.71 -9.32
C ALA A 517 29.17 -5.16 -9.53
N LEU A 518 29.06 -6.00 -8.50
CA LEU A 518 29.34 -7.44 -8.59
C LEU A 518 28.40 -8.19 -9.55
N GLN A 519 27.12 -7.81 -9.64
CA GLN A 519 26.24 -8.41 -10.66
C GLN A 519 26.61 -7.92 -12.07
N ILE A 520 26.82 -6.62 -12.27
CA ILE A 520 27.25 -6.07 -13.57
C ILE A 520 28.55 -6.74 -14.05
N PHE A 521 29.54 -6.89 -13.17
CA PHE A 521 30.82 -7.53 -13.48
C PHE A 521 30.67 -8.98 -13.95
N ARG A 522 29.69 -9.75 -13.45
CA ARG A 522 29.41 -11.13 -13.93
C ARG A 522 28.92 -11.19 -15.38
N PHE A 523 28.34 -10.12 -15.90
CA PHE A 523 27.84 -10.02 -17.28
C PHE A 523 28.81 -9.30 -18.22
N VAL A 524 29.86 -8.65 -17.70
CA VAL A 524 30.94 -8.07 -18.52
C VAL A 524 32.20 -8.94 -18.41
N ASN A 525 32.50 -9.69 -19.47
CA ASN A 525 33.67 -10.59 -19.55
C ASN A 525 35.00 -9.81 -19.51
N LEU A 526 35.46 -9.43 -18.32
CA LEU A 526 36.69 -8.67 -18.08
C LEU A 526 37.56 -9.34 -16.98
N PRO A 527 38.88 -9.04 -16.93
CA PRO A 527 39.74 -9.52 -15.86
C PRO A 527 39.30 -9.04 -14.48
N SER A 528 39.52 -9.85 -13.44
CA SER A 528 39.19 -9.52 -12.04
C SER A 528 39.83 -8.23 -11.53
N THR A 529 40.92 -7.78 -12.14
CA THR A 529 41.57 -6.49 -11.84
C THR A 529 40.72 -5.26 -12.19
N THR A 530 39.66 -5.39 -13.01
CA THR A 530 38.77 -4.26 -13.34
C THR A 530 37.60 -4.10 -12.37
N LEU A 531 37.34 -5.07 -11.48
CA LEU A 531 36.21 -5.00 -10.55
C LEU A 531 36.28 -3.76 -9.62
N PRO A 532 37.41 -3.42 -8.97
CA PRO A 532 37.48 -2.22 -8.11
C PRO A 532 37.25 -0.91 -8.87
N LEU A 533 37.61 -0.86 -10.16
CA LEU A 533 37.33 0.29 -11.04
C LEU A 533 35.84 0.39 -11.38
N LEU A 534 35.15 -0.75 -11.53
CA LEU A 534 33.71 -0.82 -11.78
C LEU A 534 32.92 -0.43 -10.52
N GLU A 535 33.31 -0.95 -9.35
CA GLU A 535 32.77 -0.56 -8.04
C GLU A 535 32.94 0.93 -7.80
N ALA A 536 34.15 1.49 -8.00
CA ALA A 536 34.40 2.91 -7.83
C ALA A 536 33.60 3.78 -8.83
N LYS A 537 33.54 3.40 -10.11
CA LYS A 537 32.75 4.15 -11.10
C LYS A 537 31.26 4.11 -10.76
N LEU A 538 30.71 2.96 -10.39
CA LEU A 538 29.29 2.83 -10.08
C LEU A 538 28.93 3.57 -8.79
N ALA A 539 29.74 3.46 -7.74
CA ALA A 539 29.54 4.20 -6.49
C ALA A 539 29.58 5.73 -6.72
N SER A 540 30.51 6.22 -7.55
CA SER A 540 30.55 7.63 -7.96
C SER A 540 29.30 8.02 -8.76
N ALA A 541 28.93 7.24 -9.77
CA ALA A 541 27.80 7.53 -10.66
C ALA A 541 26.43 7.47 -9.95
N LEU A 542 26.29 6.72 -8.85
CA LEU A 542 25.07 6.67 -8.04
C LEU A 542 25.05 7.67 -6.87
N SER A 543 26.17 8.35 -6.58
CA SER A 543 26.28 9.30 -5.47
C SER A 543 26.33 10.76 -5.92
N ASP A 544 26.84 11.03 -7.12
CA ASP A 544 26.96 12.37 -7.70
C ASP A 544 25.76 12.66 -8.62
N ILE A 545 24.67 13.16 -8.00
CA ILE A 545 23.41 13.51 -8.67
C ILE A 545 23.60 14.67 -9.66
N ASP A 546 24.55 15.57 -9.41
CA ASP A 546 24.84 16.73 -10.25
C ASP A 546 25.74 16.38 -11.46
N SER A 547 26.43 15.23 -11.43
CA SER A 547 27.28 14.78 -12.52
C SER A 547 26.51 14.74 -13.86
N PRO A 548 27.09 15.20 -14.98
CA PRO A 548 26.41 15.21 -16.27
C PRO A 548 26.00 13.79 -16.74
N TYR A 549 26.64 12.75 -16.22
CA TYR A 549 26.28 11.35 -16.45
C TYR A 549 24.95 10.96 -15.79
N TYR A 550 24.67 11.49 -14.59
CA TYR A 550 23.41 11.32 -13.90
C TYR A 550 22.32 12.23 -14.46
N ARG A 551 22.65 13.50 -14.75
CA ARG A 551 21.73 14.46 -15.40
C ARG A 551 21.13 13.89 -16.70
N ASP A 552 21.96 13.29 -17.57
CA ASP A 552 21.51 12.67 -18.83
C ASP A 552 20.65 11.40 -18.61
N ALA A 553 20.86 10.66 -17.51
CA ALA A 553 19.99 9.54 -17.14
C ALA A 553 18.63 10.00 -16.61
N GLU A 554 18.63 11.07 -15.80
CA GLU A 554 17.41 11.72 -15.30
C GLU A 554 16.60 12.36 -16.44
N GLU A 555 17.26 13.01 -17.42
CA GLU A 555 16.61 13.56 -18.62
C GLU A 555 16.06 12.46 -19.55
N SER A 556 16.80 11.35 -19.72
CA SER A 556 16.32 10.14 -20.43
C SER A 556 15.06 9.54 -19.77
N PHE A 557 15.02 9.51 -18.44
CA PHE A 557 13.84 9.09 -17.68
C PHE A 557 12.67 10.07 -17.84
N LEU A 558 12.90 11.38 -17.65
CA LEU A 558 11.87 12.43 -17.75
C LEU A 558 11.22 12.42 -19.15
N ASN A 559 12.00 12.35 -20.22
CA ASN A 559 11.47 12.32 -21.59
C ASN A 559 10.54 11.12 -21.83
N ARG A 560 10.87 9.94 -21.29
CA ARG A 560 10.01 8.75 -21.38
C ARG A 560 8.76 8.89 -20.53
N LEU A 561 8.91 9.31 -19.27
CA LEU A 561 7.81 9.59 -18.35
C LEU A 561 6.80 10.56 -18.96
N MET A 562 7.24 11.67 -19.56
CA MET A 562 6.36 12.68 -20.15
C MET A 562 5.57 12.18 -21.38
N VAL A 563 6.08 11.18 -22.11
CA VAL A 563 5.35 10.56 -23.23
C VAL A 563 4.20 9.70 -22.71
N ASP A 564 4.47 8.75 -21.80
CA ASP A 564 3.44 7.86 -21.28
C ASP A 564 2.46 8.61 -20.34
N LEU A 565 2.96 9.54 -19.52
CA LEU A 565 2.12 10.46 -18.72
C LEU A 565 1.19 11.28 -19.62
N GLY A 566 1.69 11.78 -20.75
CA GLY A 566 0.88 12.48 -21.75
C GLY A 566 -0.22 11.61 -22.38
N ALA A 567 0.02 10.31 -22.53
CA ALA A 567 -1.02 9.37 -22.96
C ALA A 567 -2.06 9.13 -21.86
N ARG A 568 -1.62 8.89 -20.61
CA ARG A 568 -2.50 8.63 -19.46
C ARG A 568 -3.35 9.84 -19.06
N VAL A 569 -2.80 11.04 -19.04
CA VAL A 569 -3.58 12.26 -18.78
C VAL A 569 -4.64 12.49 -19.86
N ARG A 570 -4.34 12.15 -21.13
CA ARG A 570 -5.31 12.24 -22.24
C ARG A 570 -6.46 11.24 -22.10
N GLU A 571 -6.16 10.03 -21.61
CA GLU A 571 -7.14 8.98 -21.25
C GLU A 571 -8.02 9.42 -20.05
N PHE A 572 -7.40 9.95 -19.01
CA PHE A 572 -8.02 10.17 -17.71
C PHE A 572 -8.83 11.46 -17.59
N LYS A 573 -8.44 12.54 -18.29
CA LYS A 573 -9.03 13.87 -18.09
C LYS A 573 -10.53 13.98 -18.35
N GLY A 574 -11.08 13.10 -19.20
CA GLY A 574 -12.51 13.05 -19.53
C GLY A 574 -13.37 12.11 -18.66
N LEU A 575 -12.78 11.35 -17.73
CA LEU A 575 -13.50 10.34 -16.94
C LEU A 575 -14.24 10.95 -15.73
N SER A 576 -15.37 10.37 -15.32
CA SER A 576 -16.01 10.67 -14.02
C SER A 576 -15.10 10.24 -12.85
N GLY A 577 -15.43 10.56 -11.60
CA GLY A 577 -14.64 10.13 -10.44
C GLY A 577 -14.51 8.61 -10.37
N VAL A 578 -15.62 7.87 -10.47
CA VAL A 578 -15.65 6.40 -10.36
C VAL A 578 -15.03 5.73 -11.59
N ALA A 579 -15.19 6.32 -12.78
CA ALA A 579 -14.54 5.83 -13.98
C ALA A 579 -13.01 6.03 -13.92
N LEU A 580 -12.54 7.20 -13.46
CA LEU A 580 -11.13 7.50 -13.24
C LEU A 580 -10.51 6.52 -12.23
N PHE A 581 -11.13 6.37 -11.06
CA PHE A 581 -10.76 5.38 -10.05
C PHE A 581 -10.65 3.98 -10.65
N SER A 582 -11.72 3.50 -11.30
CA SER A 582 -11.80 2.11 -11.79
C SER A 582 -10.77 1.80 -12.89
N VAL A 583 -10.38 2.77 -13.72
CA VAL A 583 -9.32 2.61 -14.74
C VAL A 583 -7.93 2.71 -14.10
N ALA A 584 -7.69 3.71 -13.26
CA ALA A 584 -6.36 3.98 -12.72
C ALA A 584 -5.93 3.02 -11.60
N THR A 585 -6.89 2.48 -10.82
CA THR A 585 -6.64 1.49 -9.76
C THR A 585 -7.02 0.06 -10.17
N GLY A 586 -7.40 -0.16 -11.43
CA GLY A 586 -7.74 -1.48 -11.95
C GLY A 586 -6.49 -2.37 -12.10
N VAL A 587 -6.63 -3.68 -11.88
CA VAL A 587 -5.55 -4.64 -12.15
C VAL A 587 -5.29 -4.66 -13.65
N ARG A 588 -4.17 -4.06 -14.09
CA ARG A 588 -3.81 -3.99 -15.52
C ARG A 588 -3.55 -5.40 -16.07
N VAL A 589 -4.45 -5.86 -16.95
CA VAL A 589 -4.04 -6.77 -18.02
C VAL A 589 -3.06 -5.99 -18.91
N PRO A 590 -1.88 -6.53 -19.27
CA PRO A 590 -0.88 -5.79 -20.04
C PRO A 590 -1.47 -5.20 -21.33
N SER A 591 -1.36 -3.88 -21.47
CA SER A 591 -1.99 -3.15 -22.58
C SER A 591 -1.31 -3.49 -23.90
N ARG A 592 -1.94 -4.40 -24.66
CA ARG A 592 -1.47 -4.82 -25.98
C ARG A 592 -1.74 -3.70 -26.98
N ARG A 593 -0.81 -2.73 -27.08
CA ARG A 593 -0.84 -1.60 -28.04
C ARG A 593 -1.33 -2.12 -29.41
N PRO A 594 -2.35 -1.51 -30.04
CA PRO A 594 -2.88 -1.99 -31.30
C PRO A 594 -1.79 -1.88 -32.38
N ALA A 595 -1.41 -3.01 -32.97
CA ALA A 595 -0.31 -3.09 -33.92
C ALA A 595 -0.70 -2.48 -35.28
N THR A 596 -0.47 -1.18 -35.45
CA THR A 596 -0.45 -0.54 -36.78
C THR A 596 0.78 -1.03 -37.55
N ALA A 597 0.57 -1.42 -38.80
CA ALA A 597 1.43 -2.33 -39.57
C ALA A 597 2.92 -1.91 -39.73
N ASP A 598 3.74 -2.96 -39.91
CA ASP A 598 5.01 -3.01 -40.64
C ASP A 598 6.13 -2.03 -40.25
N ARG A 599 6.76 -2.31 -39.10
CA ARG A 599 8.22 -2.13 -38.95
C ARG A 599 8.85 -3.29 -38.17
N ASP A 600 9.72 -4.05 -38.83
CA ASP A 600 10.57 -5.06 -38.20
C ASP A 600 11.66 -4.39 -37.35
N THR A 601 11.46 -4.32 -36.03
CA THR A 601 12.47 -3.85 -35.07
C THR A 601 12.57 -4.78 -33.86
N ASP A 602 13.66 -5.55 -33.80
CA ASP A 602 13.98 -6.61 -32.82
C ASP A 602 14.27 -6.08 -31.37
N GLY A 603 13.74 -4.90 -30.99
CA GLY A 603 14.02 -4.20 -29.72
C GLY A 603 13.17 -4.65 -28.52
N ALA A 604 11.90 -4.99 -28.80
CA ALA A 604 10.70 -4.80 -27.98
C ALA A 604 10.55 -5.60 -26.66
N SER A 605 11.63 -5.93 -25.95
CA SER A 605 11.56 -6.58 -24.63
C SER A 605 12.68 -6.23 -23.64
N ARG A 606 13.59 -5.30 -23.97
CA ARG A 606 14.30 -4.52 -22.93
C ARG A 606 13.45 -3.32 -22.53
N GLU A 607 12.96 -2.61 -23.56
CA GLU A 607 11.95 -1.53 -23.48
C GLU A 607 10.75 -1.99 -22.64
N ALA A 608 10.05 -3.07 -23.02
CA ALA A 608 8.79 -3.49 -22.40
C ALA A 608 8.79 -3.81 -20.88
N PHE A 609 9.95 -3.90 -20.20
CA PHE A 609 10.03 -4.01 -18.74
C PHE A 609 10.32 -2.66 -18.06
N ASP A 610 11.12 -1.81 -18.69
CA ASP A 610 11.39 -0.45 -18.21
C ASP A 610 10.18 0.46 -18.49
N ASP A 611 9.62 0.38 -19.70
CA ASP A 611 8.32 0.94 -20.10
C ASP A 611 7.20 0.52 -19.15
N ALA A 612 7.23 -0.70 -18.58
CA ALA A 612 6.21 -1.16 -17.63
C ALA A 612 6.36 -0.51 -16.24
N SER A 613 7.58 -0.18 -15.83
CA SER A 613 7.85 0.62 -14.62
C SER A 613 7.43 2.07 -14.84
N VAL A 614 7.81 2.65 -15.97
CA VAL A 614 7.50 4.04 -16.35
C VAL A 614 5.99 4.24 -16.59
N ASP A 615 5.29 3.33 -17.26
CA ASP A 615 3.81 3.38 -17.42
C ASP A 615 3.08 3.29 -16.07
N ASP A 616 3.63 2.60 -15.08
CA ASP A 616 3.05 2.57 -13.73
C ASP A 616 3.25 3.88 -12.96
N ILE A 617 4.46 4.42 -12.95
CA ILE A 617 4.74 5.75 -12.40
C ILE A 617 3.88 6.81 -13.11
N ALA A 618 3.82 6.78 -14.44
CA ALA A 618 3.01 7.65 -15.27
C ALA A 618 1.50 7.52 -14.98
N THR A 619 0.98 6.30 -14.82
CA THR A 619 -0.43 6.06 -14.50
C THR A 619 -0.78 6.61 -13.11
N ARG A 620 0.05 6.32 -12.10
CA ARG A 620 -0.16 6.81 -10.73
C ARG A 620 -0.06 8.35 -10.65
N LEU A 621 0.92 8.93 -11.35
CA LEU A 621 1.12 10.39 -11.41
C LEU A 621 0.01 11.10 -12.21
N ALA A 622 -0.48 10.50 -13.30
CA ALA A 622 -1.63 11.01 -14.06
C ALA A 622 -2.91 10.99 -13.22
N HIS A 623 -3.17 9.91 -12.48
CA HIS A 623 -4.34 9.78 -11.62
C HIS A 623 -4.36 10.85 -10.53
N LEU A 624 -3.25 10.97 -9.79
CA LEU A 624 -3.03 11.98 -8.75
C LEU A 624 -3.16 13.38 -9.34
N GLY A 625 -2.44 13.67 -10.42
CA GLY A 625 -2.43 14.99 -11.04
C GLY A 625 -3.79 15.43 -11.61
N VAL A 626 -4.57 14.52 -12.21
CA VAL A 626 -5.92 14.85 -12.73
C VAL A 626 -6.90 15.12 -11.60
N LEU A 627 -6.87 14.34 -10.50
CA LEU A 627 -7.73 14.60 -9.34
C LEU A 627 -7.32 15.92 -8.65
N HIS A 628 -6.02 16.13 -8.44
CA HIS A 628 -5.46 17.34 -7.86
C HIS A 628 -5.81 18.59 -8.68
N TRP A 629 -5.67 18.56 -10.00
CA TRP A 629 -6.03 19.68 -10.88
C TRP A 629 -7.51 20.03 -10.78
N ARG A 630 -8.39 19.01 -10.72
CA ARG A 630 -9.85 19.21 -10.55
C ARG A 630 -10.20 19.87 -9.22
N VAL A 631 -9.43 19.64 -8.15
CA VAL A 631 -9.62 20.31 -6.85
C VAL A 631 -8.98 21.71 -6.83
N TRP A 632 -7.73 21.84 -7.27
CA TRP A 632 -6.89 23.00 -6.97
C TRP A 632 -6.70 24.04 -8.07
N SER A 633 -6.97 23.73 -9.35
CA SER A 633 -6.76 24.67 -10.47
C SER A 633 -7.38 26.05 -10.20
N GLN A 634 -8.69 26.09 -9.93
CA GLN A 634 -9.44 27.31 -9.65
C GLN A 634 -9.18 27.91 -8.25
N LEU A 635 -8.52 27.19 -7.35
CA LEU A 635 -8.25 27.64 -5.98
C LEU A 635 -6.83 28.19 -5.78
N ALA A 636 -5.86 27.69 -6.57
CA ALA A 636 -4.44 27.94 -6.33
C ALA A 636 -3.59 28.22 -7.60
N TYR A 637 -4.09 27.95 -8.81
CA TYR A 637 -3.29 28.06 -10.04
C TYR A 637 -3.87 29.01 -11.10
N ALA A 638 -5.16 29.34 -11.05
CA ALA A 638 -5.77 30.36 -11.89
C ALA A 638 -5.31 31.79 -11.52
N GLU A 639 -5.24 32.70 -12.50
CA GLU A 639 -4.76 34.07 -12.28
C GLU A 639 -5.76 34.95 -11.51
N ASP A 640 -7.06 34.81 -11.79
CA ASP A 640 -8.12 35.71 -11.29
C ASP A 640 -8.55 35.50 -9.83
N VAL A 641 -7.92 34.57 -9.09
CA VAL A 641 -8.31 34.25 -7.70
C VAL A 641 -8.14 35.46 -6.75
N ASP A 642 -7.34 36.46 -7.14
CA ASP A 642 -7.17 37.71 -6.39
C ASP A 642 -8.25 38.78 -6.66
N GLN A 643 -9.17 38.55 -7.61
CA GLN A 643 -10.40 39.36 -7.78
C GLN A 643 -11.56 38.80 -6.93
N MET A 644 -11.61 37.48 -6.74
CA MET A 644 -12.73 36.78 -6.08
C MET A 644 -12.87 37.08 -4.57
N THR A 645 -11.96 37.87 -4.00
CA THR A 645 -12.00 38.36 -2.62
C THR A 645 -12.43 39.83 -2.48
N VAL A 646 -12.82 40.50 -3.58
CA VAL A 646 -13.02 41.96 -3.63
C VAL A 646 -14.48 42.38 -3.90
N ASP A 647 -15.23 41.65 -4.72
CA ASP A 647 -16.52 42.16 -5.25
C ASP A 647 -17.79 41.82 -4.42
N ASP A 648 -17.71 40.95 -3.41
CA ASP A 648 -18.89 40.48 -2.63
C ASP A 648 -19.30 41.41 -1.46
N ASP A 649 -18.76 42.63 -1.38
CA ASP A 649 -19.25 43.70 -0.46
C ASP A 649 -20.31 44.60 -1.12
N SER A 650 -20.94 44.12 -2.19
CA SER A 650 -21.84 44.90 -3.08
C SER A 650 -23.34 44.57 -2.97
N MET A 651 -23.74 43.67 -2.06
CA MET A 651 -25.16 43.44 -1.71
C MET A 651 -25.44 43.47 -0.20
N GLN A 652 -25.61 44.68 0.34
CA GLN A 652 -26.27 44.92 1.63
C GLN A 652 -27.57 45.73 1.46
N ILE A 653 -28.71 45.04 1.36
CA ILE A 653 -30.06 45.52 1.76
C ILE A 653 -30.83 44.34 2.36
#